data_AF-A0A094DRB5-F1
#
_entry.id   AF-A0A094DRB5-F1
#
_cell.length_a   1.000
_cell.length_b   1.000
_cell.length_c   1.000
_cell.angle_alpha   90.00
_cell.angle_beta   90.00
_cell.angle_gamma   90.00
#
_symmetry.space_group_name_H-M   'P 1'
#
loop_
_entity.id
_entity.type
_entity.pdbx_description
1 polymer ?
#
loop_
_entity_poly.entity_id
_entity_poly.type
_entity_poly.pdbx_seq_one_letter_code
_entity_poly.pdbx_strand_id
1 'polypeptide(L)'
;MSRRLAQATEDALLDGGRAGQQAIEAAGFSDELKAELLDKIAGQQFKSENLAAFTEAELSPAVGRGTRDIAIAAPWTGTEGQGDAVLRMLHDAHKPLQPMVDMRLQGAPKKTPGQRISNARERTSTYAASNDSNMTSKEREELRATLKERFGSGVQTGSMPTSFRGLESLANRRIEDAIARGQFKDIPRGTSAVRDSRVDNPFVDTTEYIMNNMIKRQALVPPWIEKQQALHTAAATFRARLRKDWTRHAVGMVTAAGGSVEERVRRAEAYARAEKGGKRGVEVSSTAQASHPSDPREQAGVEAVSRALEPLSPSPAVLPVDDMSTMQASDYSESSPTAPPIENLPPLRDPAWERQQLPYLTLAIAELNATARAYNLQAPELAKKPYYALEREMASCFADVAGVLAGEVVGIRDEPDEGIVRNKERDRGVMWRIVGEKAVVRDERGPKYGFKELWRDIFSSAQHNTTHPSPPYTTSQQPQTTITMFKKDISPGSKSKVKSSIQRALRTQLCTTYPLLTPYIDEVVPKKEQLDAMKIPERVTLYLINGEPVFFQHMTDPLLPHLKLVHRFPQAFPRIRIDRGAIRFVLSGATLMAPGITSDGGRLPGDDGEEWGAGGEHLEKGAPVVIAAEGKEEACAVGLLTVGTKEVEEVGKGPVVEEAHFLGDGLWRLNTE
;
A
#
# COMPACT_ATOMS: atom_id res chain seq x y z
N MET A 1 4.43 3.66 -83.35
CA MET A 1 5.66 4.43 -83.03
C MET A 1 5.76 4.79 -81.55
N SER A 2 4.70 5.30 -80.91
CA SER A 2 4.68 5.65 -79.46
C SER A 2 5.16 4.54 -78.52
N ARG A 3 4.85 3.27 -78.79
CA ARG A 3 5.29 2.14 -77.96
C ARG A 3 6.80 1.84 -78.05
N ARG A 4 7.39 2.00 -79.25
CA ARG A 4 8.84 1.87 -79.45
C ARG A 4 9.59 3.06 -78.86
N LEU A 5 9.00 4.26 -78.93
CA LEU A 5 9.51 5.46 -78.27
C LEU A 5 9.51 5.31 -76.75
N ALA A 6 8.38 4.89 -76.16
CA ALA A 6 8.27 4.66 -74.73
C ALA A 6 9.28 3.61 -74.24
N GLN A 7 9.42 2.51 -74.99
CA GLN A 7 10.38 1.46 -74.67
C GLN A 7 11.84 1.94 -74.76
N ALA A 8 12.21 2.66 -75.83
CA ALA A 8 13.57 3.20 -75.96
C ALA A 8 13.89 4.26 -74.90
N THR A 9 12.91 5.07 -74.49
CA THR A 9 13.09 6.02 -73.37
C THR A 9 13.17 5.33 -72.02
N GLU A 10 12.42 4.23 -71.82
CA GLU A 10 12.44 3.43 -70.60
C GLU A 10 13.76 2.66 -70.47
N ASP A 11 14.24 2.04 -71.55
CA ASP A 11 15.54 1.37 -71.62
C ASP A 11 16.69 2.36 -71.38
N ALA A 12 16.62 3.58 -71.94
CA ALA A 12 17.63 4.61 -71.71
C ALA A 12 17.62 5.19 -70.29
N LEU A 13 16.47 5.22 -69.62
CA LEU A 13 16.35 5.63 -68.22
C LEU A 13 16.83 4.52 -67.26
N LEU A 14 16.62 3.24 -67.61
CA LEU A 14 16.99 2.10 -66.77
C LEU A 14 18.46 1.71 -66.90
N ASP A 15 19.03 1.73 -68.11
CA ASP A 15 20.38 1.25 -68.38
C ASP A 15 21.47 2.31 -68.14
N GLY A 16 21.05 3.55 -67.82
CA GLY A 16 21.89 4.61 -67.26
C GLY A 16 23.30 4.71 -67.85
N GLY A 17 23.45 5.33 -69.03
CA GLY A 17 24.77 5.59 -69.60
C GLY A 17 24.82 5.50 -71.13
N ARG A 18 26.03 5.24 -71.66
CA ARG A 18 26.33 5.18 -73.10
C ARG A 18 25.50 4.12 -73.86
N ALA A 19 25.08 3.05 -73.19
CA ALA A 19 24.25 2.00 -73.81
C ALA A 19 22.83 2.50 -74.14
N GLY A 20 22.23 3.28 -73.24
CA GLY A 20 20.95 3.96 -73.50
C GLY A 20 21.02 4.99 -74.62
N GLN A 21 22.12 5.73 -74.72
CA GLN A 21 22.38 6.66 -75.84
C GLN A 21 22.52 5.91 -77.17
N GLN A 22 23.24 4.80 -77.19
CA GLN A 22 23.38 3.93 -78.37
C GLN A 22 22.05 3.30 -78.80
N ALA A 23 21.17 2.94 -77.86
CA ALA A 23 19.83 2.42 -78.17
C ALA A 23 18.95 3.47 -78.88
N ILE A 24 19.08 4.75 -78.52
CA ILE A 24 18.36 5.86 -79.16
C ILE A 24 18.98 6.21 -80.53
N GLU A 25 20.30 6.10 -80.67
CA GLU A 25 21.00 6.28 -81.95
C GLU A 25 20.70 5.16 -82.95
N ALA A 26 20.60 3.92 -82.47
CA ALA A 26 20.31 2.72 -83.26
C ALA A 26 18.82 2.60 -83.63
N ALA A 27 17.92 3.16 -82.83
CA ALA A 27 16.53 3.32 -83.20
C ALA A 27 16.43 4.41 -84.26
N GLY A 28 16.03 4.05 -85.49
CA GLY A 28 15.99 4.92 -86.68
C GLY A 28 14.99 6.09 -86.62
N PHE A 29 15.10 6.96 -85.61
CA PHE A 29 14.36 8.21 -85.46
C PHE A 29 14.90 9.32 -86.37
N SER A 30 14.12 10.38 -86.61
CA SER A 30 14.61 11.58 -87.28
C SER A 30 15.66 12.30 -86.41
N ASP A 31 16.64 12.94 -87.05
CA ASP A 31 17.77 13.56 -86.34
C ASP A 31 17.33 14.68 -85.38
N GLU A 32 16.24 15.39 -85.69
CA GLU A 32 15.64 16.41 -84.82
C GLU A 32 15.06 15.82 -83.53
N LEU A 33 14.38 14.66 -83.62
CA LEU A 33 13.81 13.98 -82.45
C LEU A 33 14.91 13.31 -81.61
N LYS A 34 16.00 12.83 -82.23
CA LYS A 34 17.17 12.31 -81.51
C LYS A 34 17.80 13.40 -80.65
N ALA A 35 17.99 14.60 -81.20
CA ALA A 35 18.53 15.74 -80.47
C ALA A 35 17.63 16.14 -79.29
N GLU A 36 16.31 16.21 -79.51
CA GLU A 36 15.35 16.53 -78.44
C GLU A 36 15.34 15.48 -77.32
N LEU A 37 15.47 14.20 -77.67
CA LEU A 37 15.51 13.10 -76.68
C LEU A 37 16.82 13.12 -75.87
N LEU A 38 17.96 13.34 -76.54
CA LEU A 38 19.24 13.46 -75.84
C LEU A 38 19.27 14.67 -74.91
N ASP A 39 18.69 15.80 -75.32
CA ASP A 39 18.57 17.00 -74.48
C ASP A 39 17.65 16.76 -73.27
N LYS A 40 16.51 16.08 -73.47
CA LYS A 40 15.63 15.68 -72.34
C LYS A 40 16.32 14.72 -71.39
N ILE A 41 17.11 13.76 -71.89
CA ILE A 41 17.86 12.82 -71.06
C ILE A 41 18.95 13.57 -70.28
N ALA A 42 19.70 14.45 -70.94
CA ALA A 42 20.69 15.30 -70.29
C ALA A 42 20.05 16.20 -69.21
N GLY A 43 18.88 16.77 -69.49
CA GLY A 43 18.11 17.57 -68.53
C GLY A 43 17.59 16.76 -67.34
N GLN A 44 17.17 15.51 -67.55
CA GLN A 44 16.76 14.61 -66.46
C GLN A 44 17.96 14.11 -65.65
N GLN A 45 19.08 13.79 -66.31
CA GLN A 45 20.34 13.44 -65.65
C GLN A 45 20.84 14.59 -64.77
N PHE A 46 20.83 15.82 -65.30
CA PHE A 46 21.18 17.03 -64.56
C PHE A 46 20.27 17.25 -63.34
N LYS A 47 18.96 17.01 -63.49
CA LYS A 47 18.01 17.06 -62.37
C LYS A 47 18.24 15.97 -61.34
N SER A 48 18.58 14.75 -61.76
CA SER A 48 18.89 13.66 -60.82
C SER A 48 20.18 13.88 -60.06
N GLU A 49 21.21 14.44 -60.72
CA GLU A 49 22.49 14.76 -60.08
C GLU A 49 22.37 15.95 -59.12
N ASN A 50 21.54 16.94 -59.44
CA ASN A 50 21.35 18.16 -58.65
C ASN A 50 20.01 18.20 -57.91
N LEU A 51 19.45 17.04 -57.56
CA LEU A 51 18.10 16.94 -57.00
C LEU A 51 17.96 17.76 -55.71
N ALA A 52 18.97 17.77 -54.85
CA ALA A 52 18.98 18.55 -53.61
C ALA A 52 18.92 20.07 -53.83
N ALA A 53 19.57 20.59 -54.89
CA ALA A 53 19.54 22.01 -55.21
C ALA A 53 18.18 22.44 -55.79
N PHE A 54 17.56 21.57 -56.59
CA PHE A 54 16.21 21.79 -57.10
C PHE A 54 15.16 21.73 -55.98
N THR A 55 15.25 20.75 -55.07
CA THR A 55 14.33 20.68 -53.93
C THR A 55 14.50 21.89 -53.00
N GLU A 56 15.72 22.37 -52.76
CA GLU A 56 15.96 23.58 -51.99
C GLU A 56 15.35 24.84 -52.63
N ALA A 57 15.47 24.98 -53.94
CA ALA A 57 14.93 26.12 -54.69
C ALA A 57 13.38 26.10 -54.76
N GLU A 58 12.76 24.92 -54.78
CA GLU A 58 11.30 24.76 -54.80
C GLU A 58 10.66 24.94 -53.42
N LEU A 59 11.43 24.80 -52.33
CA LEU A 59 10.92 24.94 -50.97
C LEU A 59 10.68 26.41 -50.60
N SER A 60 9.45 26.70 -50.18
CA SER A 60 9.08 28.02 -49.64
C SER A 60 9.90 28.38 -48.40
N PRO A 61 10.33 29.66 -48.23
CA PRO A 61 11.13 30.09 -47.08
C PRO A 61 10.42 29.94 -45.73
N ALA A 62 9.09 29.72 -45.71
CA ALA A 62 8.30 29.49 -44.50
C ALA A 62 8.39 28.04 -43.97
N VAL A 63 9.01 27.11 -44.69
CA VAL A 63 9.16 25.71 -44.28
C VAL A 63 10.19 25.61 -43.14
N GLY A 64 9.85 24.86 -42.09
CA GLY A 64 10.71 24.69 -40.94
C GLY A 64 12.03 23.98 -41.27
N ARG A 65 13.08 24.30 -40.49
CA ARG A 65 14.45 23.81 -40.72
C ARG A 65 14.54 22.28 -40.85
N GLY A 66 13.91 21.53 -39.95
CA GLY A 66 13.94 20.06 -40.01
C GLY A 66 13.30 19.47 -41.27
N THR A 67 12.20 20.07 -41.75
CA THR A 67 11.56 19.63 -43.01
C THR A 67 12.43 19.95 -44.22
N ARG A 68 13.14 21.09 -44.17
CA ARG A 68 14.10 21.49 -45.19
C ARG A 68 15.30 20.53 -45.23
N ASP A 69 15.86 20.21 -44.07
CA ASP A 69 17.00 19.31 -43.94
C ASP A 69 16.67 17.89 -44.43
N ILE A 70 15.45 17.39 -44.17
CA ILE A 70 14.97 16.08 -44.66
C ILE A 70 14.77 16.09 -46.18
N ALA A 71 14.23 17.18 -46.74
CA ALA A 71 13.95 17.29 -48.17
C ALA A 71 15.21 17.49 -49.03
N ILE A 72 16.28 18.04 -48.44
CA ILE A 72 17.59 18.23 -49.08
C ILE A 72 18.51 17.01 -48.84
N ALA A 73 18.22 16.19 -47.83
CA ALA A 73 19.05 15.03 -47.48
C ALA A 73 19.25 14.09 -48.67
N ALA A 74 20.48 13.56 -48.78
CA ALA A 74 20.81 12.57 -49.78
C ALA A 74 19.95 11.30 -49.60
N PRO A 75 19.49 10.66 -50.68
CA PRO A 75 18.81 9.38 -50.60
C PRO A 75 19.67 8.34 -49.88
N TRP A 76 19.05 7.53 -49.02
CA TRP A 76 19.75 6.48 -48.27
C TRP A 76 20.31 5.40 -49.21
N THR A 77 21.63 5.22 -49.22
CA THR A 77 22.34 4.26 -50.10
C THR A 77 22.62 2.91 -49.42
N GLY A 78 22.08 2.65 -48.22
CA GLY A 78 22.34 1.42 -47.46
C GLY A 78 23.50 1.52 -46.45
N THR A 79 24.32 2.56 -46.56
CA THR A 79 25.43 2.86 -45.64
C THR A 79 25.29 4.27 -45.08
N GLU A 80 25.47 4.44 -43.77
CA GLU A 80 25.50 5.77 -43.15
C GLU A 80 26.86 6.43 -43.42
N GLY A 81 26.84 7.71 -43.81
CA GLY A 81 28.06 8.51 -43.92
C GLY A 81 28.62 8.83 -42.53
N GLN A 82 29.93 9.05 -42.41
CA GLN A 82 30.58 9.35 -41.13
C GLN A 82 29.94 10.55 -40.40
N GLY A 83 29.57 11.61 -41.15
CA GLY A 83 28.93 12.80 -40.58
C GLY A 83 27.54 12.52 -40.01
N ASP A 84 26.75 11.69 -40.69
CA ASP A 84 25.41 11.30 -40.26
C ASP A 84 25.47 10.35 -39.05
N ALA A 85 26.43 9.43 -39.04
CA ALA A 85 26.72 8.58 -37.89
C ALA A 85 27.10 9.40 -36.64
N VAL A 86 27.91 10.45 -36.79
CA VAL A 86 28.26 11.37 -35.69
C VAL A 86 27.06 12.18 -35.23
N LEU A 87 26.21 12.67 -36.16
CA LEU A 87 24.97 13.38 -35.81
C LEU A 87 23.99 12.48 -35.06
N ARG A 88 23.87 11.20 -35.46
CA ARG A 88 23.10 10.19 -34.73
C ARG A 88 23.64 9.98 -33.33
N MET A 89 24.96 9.79 -33.18
CA MET A 89 25.58 9.67 -31.84
C MET A 89 25.36 10.91 -30.97
N LEU A 90 25.43 12.12 -31.54
CA LEU A 90 25.18 13.37 -30.82
C LEU A 90 23.72 13.51 -30.42
N HIS A 91 22.79 13.14 -31.31
CA HIS A 91 21.35 13.15 -31.02
C HIS A 91 20.97 12.11 -29.95
N ASP A 92 21.64 10.96 -29.94
CA ASP A 92 21.47 9.93 -28.90
C ASP A 92 22.10 10.35 -27.55
N ALA A 93 23.26 11.01 -27.58
CA ALA A 93 23.92 11.56 -26.38
C ALA A 93 23.11 12.70 -25.74
N HIS A 94 22.46 13.53 -26.57
CA HIS A 94 21.60 14.62 -26.14
C HIS A 94 20.12 14.32 -26.41
N LYS A 95 19.64 13.21 -25.85
CA LYS A 95 18.22 12.86 -25.95
C LYS A 95 17.37 13.98 -25.33
N PRO A 96 16.50 14.68 -26.09
CA PRO A 96 15.66 15.71 -25.52
C PRO A 96 14.80 15.05 -24.43
N LEU A 97 14.79 15.66 -23.23
CA LEU A 97 13.94 15.19 -22.14
C LEU A 97 12.52 15.11 -22.66
N GLN A 98 11.91 13.92 -22.54
CA GLN A 98 10.51 13.78 -22.92
C GLN A 98 9.71 14.80 -22.08
N PRO A 99 8.94 15.71 -22.71
CA PRO A 99 8.05 16.55 -21.94
C PRO A 99 7.18 15.61 -21.11
N MET A 100 7.12 15.86 -19.81
CA MET A 100 6.36 15.03 -18.89
C MET A 100 4.94 14.90 -19.43
N VAL A 101 4.62 13.71 -19.94
CA VAL A 101 3.32 13.43 -20.54
C VAL A 101 2.33 13.39 -19.39
N ASP A 102 1.64 14.52 -19.19
CA ASP A 102 0.56 14.62 -18.21
C ASP A 102 -0.55 13.66 -18.68
N MET A 103 -0.61 12.47 -18.09
CA MET A 103 -1.58 11.39 -18.39
C MET A 103 -3.03 11.76 -18.04
N ARG A 104 -3.27 13.00 -17.62
CA ARG A 104 -4.60 13.57 -17.40
C ARG A 104 -5.30 13.73 -18.74
N LEU A 105 -6.58 13.35 -18.79
CA LEU A 105 -7.44 13.51 -19.96
C LEU A 105 -7.60 15.01 -20.27
N GLN A 106 -6.69 15.58 -21.07
CA GLN A 106 -6.83 16.97 -21.49
C GLN A 106 -7.93 17.05 -22.56
N GLY A 107 -8.86 17.99 -22.37
CA GLY A 107 -9.92 18.25 -23.34
C GLY A 107 -9.34 18.63 -24.70
N ALA A 108 -9.99 18.18 -25.78
CA ALA A 108 -9.55 18.47 -27.13
C ALA A 108 -9.33 19.99 -27.34
N PRO A 109 -8.30 20.39 -28.11
CA PRO A 109 -7.97 21.80 -28.31
C PRO A 109 -9.17 22.57 -28.86
N LYS A 110 -9.41 23.77 -28.31
CA LYS A 110 -10.54 24.63 -28.72
C LYS A 110 -10.36 25.01 -30.19
N LYS A 111 -11.21 24.46 -31.07
CA LYS A 111 -11.22 24.81 -32.51
C LYS A 111 -11.39 26.32 -32.70
N THR A 112 -10.60 26.92 -33.58
CA THR A 112 -10.67 28.35 -33.89
C THR A 112 -11.99 28.70 -34.60
N PRO A 113 -12.48 29.95 -34.51
CA PRO A 113 -13.74 30.35 -35.17
C PRO A 113 -13.75 30.05 -36.67
N GLY A 114 -12.63 30.28 -37.37
CA GLY A 114 -12.48 29.95 -38.80
C GLY A 114 -12.61 28.46 -39.08
N GLN A 115 -11.96 27.61 -38.26
CA GLN A 115 -12.09 26.15 -38.37
C GLN A 115 -13.50 25.65 -38.04
N ARG A 116 -14.25 26.33 -37.15
CA ARG A 116 -15.65 25.96 -36.88
C ARG A 116 -16.53 26.24 -38.09
N ILE A 117 -16.30 27.38 -38.76
CA ILE A 117 -17.06 27.79 -39.94
C ILE A 117 -16.74 26.87 -41.12
N SER A 118 -15.47 26.50 -41.34
CA SER A 118 -15.11 25.55 -42.41
C SER A 118 -15.73 24.17 -42.16
N ASN A 119 -15.59 23.63 -40.94
CA ASN A 119 -16.19 22.36 -40.57
C ASN A 119 -17.74 22.39 -40.66
N ALA A 120 -18.37 23.52 -40.34
CA ALA A 120 -19.81 23.68 -40.46
C ALA A 120 -20.24 23.69 -41.93
N ARG A 121 -19.55 24.44 -42.78
CA ARG A 121 -19.80 24.50 -44.24
C ARG A 121 -19.62 23.12 -44.88
N GLU A 122 -18.54 22.42 -44.55
CA GLU A 122 -18.26 21.06 -45.03
C GLU A 122 -19.35 20.07 -44.60
N ARG A 123 -19.83 20.16 -43.35
CA ARG A 123 -20.94 19.32 -42.85
C ARG A 123 -22.26 19.64 -43.54
N THR A 124 -22.56 20.90 -43.81
CA THR A 124 -23.77 21.27 -44.55
C THR A 124 -23.70 20.83 -46.00
N SER A 125 -22.54 20.92 -46.65
CA SER A 125 -22.37 20.45 -48.03
C SER A 125 -22.47 18.94 -48.14
N THR A 126 -21.92 18.19 -47.18
CA THR A 126 -22.03 16.72 -47.17
C THR A 126 -23.46 16.27 -46.87
N TYR A 127 -24.16 16.96 -45.97
CA TYR A 127 -25.56 16.65 -45.67
C TYR A 127 -26.47 16.95 -46.85
N ALA A 128 -26.29 18.10 -47.52
CA ALA A 128 -27.03 18.46 -48.73
C ALA A 128 -26.82 17.43 -49.85
N ALA A 129 -25.57 17.04 -50.11
CA ALA A 129 -25.26 16.02 -51.11
C ALA A 129 -25.82 14.62 -50.75
N SER A 130 -25.91 14.29 -49.47
CA SER A 130 -26.44 13.00 -49.01
C SER A 130 -27.98 12.92 -49.01
N ASN A 131 -28.66 14.08 -49.05
CA ASN A 131 -30.11 14.20 -48.94
C ASN A 131 -30.79 14.57 -50.26
N ASP A 132 -30.03 14.61 -51.36
CA ASP A 132 -30.57 14.83 -52.70
C ASP A 132 -31.40 13.61 -53.14
N SER A 133 -32.66 13.83 -53.48
CA SER A 133 -33.65 12.76 -53.73
C SER A 133 -33.62 12.19 -55.15
N ASN A 134 -32.84 12.81 -56.04
CA ASN A 134 -32.74 12.42 -57.45
C ASN A 134 -31.61 11.42 -57.75
N MET A 135 -30.82 11.02 -56.74
CA MET A 135 -29.70 10.09 -56.92
C MET A 135 -30.16 8.62 -56.89
N THR A 136 -29.64 7.81 -57.80
CA THR A 136 -29.95 6.37 -57.83
C THR A 136 -29.34 5.66 -56.61
N SER A 137 -29.92 4.53 -56.19
CA SER A 137 -29.47 3.79 -54.99
C SER A 137 -27.99 3.40 -55.04
N LYS A 138 -27.50 3.07 -56.24
CA LYS A 138 -26.12 2.70 -56.49
C LYS A 138 -25.13 3.86 -56.31
N GLU A 139 -25.48 5.05 -56.82
CA GLU A 139 -24.65 6.26 -56.65
C GLU A 139 -24.65 6.75 -55.19
N ARG A 140 -25.75 6.52 -54.46
CA ARG A 140 -25.85 6.86 -53.02
C ARG A 140 -24.95 5.98 -52.15
N GLU A 141 -24.79 4.71 -52.52
CA GLU A 141 -23.87 3.78 -51.86
C GLU A 141 -22.40 4.11 -52.16
N GLU A 142 -22.08 4.49 -53.40
CA GLU A 142 -20.75 4.95 -53.79
C GLU A 142 -20.38 6.27 -53.11
N LEU A 143 -21.32 7.19 -52.98
CA LEU A 143 -21.13 8.43 -52.21
C LEU A 143 -20.92 8.13 -50.72
N ARG A 144 -21.66 7.17 -50.15
CA ARG A 144 -21.48 6.74 -48.76
C ARG A 144 -20.15 6.01 -48.55
N ALA A 145 -19.68 5.26 -49.55
CA ALA A 145 -18.37 4.59 -49.54
C ALA A 145 -17.22 5.60 -49.61
N THR A 146 -17.29 6.58 -50.51
CA THR A 146 -16.29 7.65 -50.61
C THR A 146 -16.26 8.57 -49.40
N LEU A 147 -17.43 8.86 -48.79
CA LEU A 147 -17.51 9.58 -47.51
C LEU A 147 -16.94 8.74 -46.34
N LYS A 148 -17.11 7.42 -46.38
CA LYS A 148 -16.52 6.48 -45.41
C LYS A 148 -15.01 6.34 -45.56
N GLU A 149 -14.48 6.43 -46.78
CA GLU A 149 -13.03 6.47 -47.02
C GLU A 149 -12.40 7.80 -46.60
N ARG A 150 -13.11 8.92 -46.77
CA ARG A 150 -12.60 10.25 -46.42
C ARG A 150 -12.76 10.65 -44.95
N PHE A 151 -13.85 10.21 -44.30
CA PHE A 151 -14.17 10.58 -42.91
C PHE A 151 -14.17 9.40 -41.94
N GLY A 152 -14.02 8.16 -42.43
CA GLY A 152 -13.72 7.02 -41.60
C GLY A 152 -12.31 7.18 -41.05
N SER A 153 -12.21 7.41 -39.74
CA SER A 153 -10.94 7.56 -39.05
C SER A 153 -10.03 6.36 -39.33
N GLY A 154 -8.98 6.58 -40.12
CA GLY A 154 -7.72 5.82 -40.08
C GLY A 154 -7.74 4.43 -40.71
N VAL A 155 -8.24 4.26 -41.94
CA VAL A 155 -7.99 3.04 -42.72
C VAL A 155 -7.10 3.36 -43.90
N GLN A 156 -5.80 3.46 -43.63
CA GLN A 156 -4.78 3.13 -44.60
C GLN A 156 -3.57 2.55 -43.86
N THR A 157 -3.14 1.38 -44.34
CA THR A 157 -1.99 0.57 -43.89
C THR A 157 -2.19 -0.29 -42.62
N GLY A 158 -2.63 -1.53 -42.83
CA GLY A 158 -1.95 -2.76 -42.40
C GLY A 158 -1.35 -2.91 -40.98
N SER A 159 -1.75 -2.10 -39.99
CA SER A 159 -1.20 -2.17 -38.64
C SER A 159 -2.12 -2.94 -37.71
N MET A 160 -1.60 -4.05 -37.18
CA MET A 160 -2.16 -4.93 -36.14
C MET A 160 -2.64 -4.15 -34.89
N PRO A 161 -3.56 -4.73 -34.08
CA PRO A 161 -4.28 -4.03 -33.03
C PRO A 161 -3.36 -3.74 -31.84
N THR A 162 -2.65 -2.62 -31.89
CA THR A 162 -1.72 -2.20 -30.83
C THR A 162 -1.92 -0.74 -30.40
N SER A 163 -2.86 -0.03 -31.03
CA SER A 163 -3.22 1.35 -30.68
C SER A 163 -4.63 1.42 -30.06
N PHE A 164 -4.77 2.24 -29.02
CA PHE A 164 -6.06 2.47 -28.31
C PHE A 164 -7.21 2.83 -29.26
N ARG A 165 -6.94 3.57 -30.35
CA ARG A 165 -7.92 3.90 -31.40
C ARG A 165 -8.37 2.70 -32.25
N GLY A 166 -7.48 1.74 -32.50
CA GLY A 166 -7.82 0.51 -33.23
C GLY A 166 -8.65 -0.46 -32.38
N LEU A 167 -8.44 -0.46 -31.06
CA LEU A 167 -9.28 -1.19 -30.11
C LEU A 167 -10.64 -0.50 -29.92
N GLU A 168 -10.67 0.83 -29.93
CA GLU A 168 -11.91 1.63 -29.85
C GLU A 168 -12.83 1.40 -31.05
N SER A 169 -12.28 1.25 -32.27
CA SER A 169 -13.09 0.93 -33.45
C SER A 169 -13.62 -0.52 -33.43
N LEU A 170 -12.85 -1.47 -32.88
CA LEU A 170 -13.30 -2.85 -32.68
C LEU A 170 -14.36 -2.96 -31.58
N ALA A 171 -14.19 -2.20 -30.50
CA ALA A 171 -15.14 -2.12 -29.40
C ALA A 171 -16.45 -1.48 -29.87
N ASN A 172 -16.38 -0.37 -30.60
CA ASN A 172 -17.56 0.28 -31.18
C ASN A 172 -18.27 -0.62 -32.18
N ARG A 173 -17.55 -1.35 -33.04
CA ARG A 173 -18.15 -2.36 -33.94
C ARG A 173 -18.83 -3.50 -33.16
N ARG A 174 -18.23 -3.98 -32.08
CA ARG A 174 -18.84 -5.00 -31.21
C ARG A 174 -20.06 -4.48 -30.46
N ILE A 175 -20.05 -3.22 -30.04
CA ILE A 175 -21.17 -2.55 -29.37
C ILE A 175 -22.31 -2.35 -30.37
N GLU A 176 -22.03 -1.87 -31.58
CA GLU A 176 -23.03 -1.72 -32.66
C GLU A 176 -23.63 -3.08 -33.07
N ASP A 177 -22.81 -4.12 -33.24
CA ASP A 177 -23.29 -5.47 -33.55
C ASP A 177 -24.13 -6.06 -32.40
N ALA A 178 -23.83 -5.72 -31.14
CA ALA A 178 -24.60 -6.15 -29.97
C ALA A 178 -25.89 -5.34 -29.77
N ILE A 179 -25.89 -4.05 -30.13
CA ILE A 179 -27.08 -3.18 -30.20
C ILE A 179 -28.02 -3.68 -31.31
N ALA A 180 -27.48 -4.01 -32.49
CA ALA A 180 -28.24 -4.57 -33.60
C ALA A 180 -28.87 -5.93 -33.26
N ARG A 181 -28.17 -6.74 -32.45
CA ARG A 181 -28.69 -7.99 -31.87
C ARG A 181 -29.65 -7.79 -30.71
N GLY A 182 -29.94 -6.54 -30.31
CA GLY A 182 -30.89 -6.22 -29.23
C GLY A 182 -30.40 -6.54 -27.81
N GLN A 183 -29.12 -6.88 -27.62
CA GLN A 183 -28.56 -7.29 -26.32
C GLN A 183 -28.54 -6.17 -25.27
N PHE A 184 -28.75 -4.91 -25.68
CA PHE A 184 -28.78 -3.74 -24.81
C PHE A 184 -30.20 -3.30 -24.38
N LYS A 185 -31.26 -3.99 -24.83
CA LYS A 185 -32.64 -3.57 -24.54
C LYS A 185 -33.09 -3.92 -23.11
N ASP A 186 -32.60 -5.01 -22.53
CA ASP A 186 -32.99 -5.51 -21.20
C ASP A 186 -31.80 -5.70 -20.25
N ILE A 187 -30.82 -4.79 -20.26
CA ILE A 187 -29.76 -4.81 -19.25
C ILE A 187 -30.28 -4.09 -18.00
N PRO A 188 -30.34 -4.74 -16.82
CA PRO A 188 -30.71 -4.07 -15.59
C PRO A 188 -29.69 -2.96 -15.32
N ARG A 189 -30.14 -1.70 -15.34
CA ARG A 189 -29.27 -0.57 -15.00
C ARG A 189 -28.78 -0.76 -13.57
N GLY A 190 -27.46 -0.89 -13.41
CA GLY A 190 -26.84 -0.90 -12.09
C GLY A 190 -27.24 0.35 -11.32
N THR A 191 -27.53 0.18 -10.03
CA THR A 191 -27.87 1.27 -9.11
C THR A 191 -26.79 2.35 -9.22
N SER A 192 -27.18 3.60 -9.44
CA SER A 192 -26.26 4.74 -9.48
C SER A 192 -25.40 4.72 -8.23
N ALA A 193 -24.07 4.77 -8.38
CA ALA A 193 -23.15 4.83 -7.25
C ALA A 193 -23.64 5.89 -6.25
N VAL A 194 -23.86 5.49 -4.99
CA VAL A 194 -24.33 6.39 -3.94
C VAL A 194 -23.33 7.53 -3.83
N ARG A 195 -23.75 8.72 -4.24
CA ARG A 195 -22.95 9.94 -4.18
C ARG A 195 -22.96 10.39 -2.73
N ASP A 196 -21.80 10.44 -2.11
CA ASP A 196 -21.66 10.89 -0.73
C ASP A 196 -22.18 12.34 -0.62
N SER A 197 -23.24 12.56 0.16
CA SER A 197 -23.88 13.87 0.36
C SER A 197 -22.97 14.93 0.98
N ARG A 198 -21.82 14.51 1.51
CA ARG A 198 -20.79 15.38 2.09
C ARG A 198 -19.85 16.01 1.05
N VAL A 199 -19.87 15.54 -0.20
CA VAL A 199 -19.11 16.13 -1.33
C VAL A 199 -19.63 17.53 -1.68
N ASP A 200 -20.91 17.79 -1.40
CA ASP A 200 -21.56 19.07 -1.69
C ASP A 200 -21.41 20.10 -0.54
N ASN A 201 -20.69 19.76 0.54
CA ASN A 201 -20.45 20.69 1.64
C ASN A 201 -19.36 21.72 1.27
N PRO A 202 -19.70 23.02 1.14
CA PRO A 202 -18.74 24.06 0.73
C PRO A 202 -17.61 24.32 1.74
N PHE A 203 -17.76 23.81 2.97
CA PHE A 203 -16.81 24.05 4.07
C PHE A 203 -15.79 22.93 4.25
N VAL A 204 -15.86 21.85 3.47
CA VAL A 204 -14.84 20.80 3.46
C VAL A 204 -14.08 20.91 2.17
N ASP A 205 -12.76 21.09 2.26
CA ASP A 205 -11.92 21.15 1.07
C ASP A 205 -12.02 19.81 0.32
N THR A 206 -12.53 19.86 -0.91
CA THR A 206 -12.74 18.69 -1.76
C THR A 206 -11.47 17.85 -1.90
N THR A 207 -10.29 18.46 -1.84
CA THR A 207 -9.00 17.77 -1.90
C THR A 207 -8.74 16.93 -0.65
N GLU A 208 -8.92 17.51 0.54
CA GLU A 208 -8.73 16.82 1.82
C GLU A 208 -9.76 15.71 2.01
N TYR A 209 -10.99 15.95 1.59
CA TYR A 209 -12.06 14.95 1.65
C TYR A 209 -11.77 13.76 0.72
N ILE A 210 -11.41 14.02 -0.54
CA ILE A 210 -11.06 12.97 -1.51
C ILE A 210 -9.81 12.22 -1.06
N MET A 211 -8.80 12.93 -0.54
CA MET A 211 -7.58 12.33 -0.01
C MET A 211 -7.89 11.41 1.19
N ASN A 212 -8.68 11.88 2.17
CA ASN A 212 -9.07 11.08 3.33
C ASN A 212 -9.95 9.89 2.94
N ASN A 213 -10.83 10.03 1.94
CA ASN A 213 -11.64 8.92 1.43
C ASN A 213 -10.77 7.92 0.65
N MET A 214 -9.77 8.40 -0.09
CA MET A 214 -8.80 7.56 -0.80
C MET A 214 -7.89 6.81 0.17
N ILE A 215 -7.42 7.45 1.24
CA ILE A 215 -6.66 6.85 2.35
C ILE A 215 -7.49 5.76 3.04
N LYS A 216 -8.77 6.04 3.34
CA LYS A 216 -9.70 5.06 3.94
C LYS A 216 -9.98 3.89 3.02
N ARG A 217 -10.12 4.12 1.71
CA ARG A 217 -10.39 3.07 0.71
C ARG A 217 -9.17 2.21 0.39
N GLN A 218 -7.97 2.79 0.42
CA GLN A 218 -6.73 2.09 0.10
C GLN A 218 -6.12 1.39 1.32
N ALA A 219 -6.68 1.56 2.52
CA ALA A 219 -6.14 1.05 3.78
C ALA A 219 -4.66 1.40 4.02
N LEU A 220 -4.15 2.45 3.36
CA LEU A 220 -2.76 2.90 3.48
C LEU A 220 -2.67 3.89 4.63
N VAL A 221 -1.92 3.54 5.67
CA VAL A 221 -1.64 4.42 6.79
C VAL A 221 -0.68 5.52 6.30
N PRO A 222 -1.04 6.82 6.40
CA PRO A 222 -0.13 7.90 6.04
C PRO A 222 1.22 7.75 6.76
N PRO A 223 2.36 8.03 6.09
CA PRO A 223 3.70 7.80 6.65
C PRO A 223 3.94 8.45 8.03
N TRP A 224 3.31 9.59 8.31
CA TRP A 224 3.43 10.26 9.60
C TRP A 224 2.69 9.53 10.74
N ILE A 225 1.66 8.73 10.43
CA ILE A 225 0.95 7.91 11.42
C ILE A 225 1.81 6.71 11.85
N GLU A 226 2.56 6.09 10.93
CA GLU A 226 3.55 5.06 11.31
C GLU A 226 4.62 5.64 12.25
N LYS A 227 5.11 6.85 11.93
CA LYS A 227 6.02 7.58 12.81
C LYS A 227 5.37 7.98 14.14
N GLN A 228 4.06 8.25 14.13
CA GLN A 228 3.30 8.50 15.35
C GLN A 228 3.32 7.28 16.26
N GLN A 229 3.05 6.09 15.71
CA GLN A 229 3.08 4.84 16.45
C GLN A 229 4.49 4.56 16.97
N ALA A 230 5.52 4.76 16.16
CA ALA A 230 6.91 4.62 16.59
C ALA A 230 7.27 5.58 17.75
N LEU A 231 6.86 6.85 17.66
CA LEU A 231 7.07 7.83 18.72
C LEU A 231 6.35 7.43 20.03
N HIS A 232 5.09 6.98 19.93
CA HIS A 232 4.32 6.53 21.09
C HIS A 232 4.93 5.29 21.74
N THR A 233 5.34 4.30 20.95
CA THR A 233 5.98 3.09 21.45
C THR A 233 7.32 3.41 22.11
N ALA A 234 8.16 4.26 21.49
CA ALA A 234 9.43 4.69 22.06
C ALA A 234 9.25 5.48 23.37
N ALA A 235 8.27 6.37 23.44
CA ALA A 235 7.97 7.09 24.67
C ALA A 235 7.43 6.15 25.77
N ALA A 236 6.60 5.17 25.40
CA ALA A 236 6.07 4.18 26.34
C ALA A 236 7.17 3.27 26.89
N THR A 237 8.09 2.80 26.04
CA THR A 237 9.22 1.95 26.45
C THR A 237 10.19 2.73 27.36
N PHE A 238 10.51 3.98 27.02
CA PHE A 238 11.32 4.86 27.87
C PHE A 238 10.69 5.06 29.25
N ARG A 239 9.39 5.41 29.31
CA ARG A 239 8.67 5.60 30.57
C ARG A 239 8.54 4.33 31.39
N ALA A 240 8.32 3.18 30.74
CA ALA A 240 8.25 1.89 31.42
C ALA A 240 9.59 1.51 32.05
N ARG A 241 10.70 1.73 31.33
CA ARG A 241 12.05 1.50 31.83
C ARG A 241 12.37 2.44 33.00
N LEU A 242 12.15 3.74 32.83
CA LEU A 242 12.41 4.74 33.87
C LEU A 242 11.62 4.42 35.16
N ARG A 243 10.34 4.05 35.03
CA ARG A 243 9.52 3.61 36.17
C ARG A 243 10.09 2.37 36.83
N LYS A 244 10.46 1.34 36.07
CA LYS A 244 11.00 0.09 36.60
C LYS A 244 12.35 0.28 37.31
N ASP A 245 13.23 1.08 36.73
CA ASP A 245 14.55 1.35 37.31
C ASP A 245 14.41 2.14 38.61
N TRP A 246 13.49 3.12 38.65
CA TRP A 246 13.20 3.88 39.87
C TRP A 246 12.43 3.08 40.92
N THR A 247 11.44 2.27 40.57
CA THR A 247 10.70 1.43 41.55
C THR A 247 11.64 0.48 42.27
N ARG A 248 12.54 -0.19 41.53
CA ARG A 248 13.54 -1.09 42.12
C ARG A 248 14.45 -0.35 43.10
N HIS A 249 14.89 0.85 42.73
CA HIS A 249 15.75 1.67 43.58
C HIS A 249 15.01 2.17 44.83
N ALA A 250 13.79 2.70 44.66
CA ALA A 250 12.95 3.22 45.73
C ALA A 250 12.56 2.13 46.74
N VAL A 251 12.20 0.92 46.29
CA VAL A 251 11.94 -0.24 47.17
C VAL A 251 13.23 -0.61 47.93
N GLY A 252 14.38 -0.57 47.26
CA GLY A 252 15.69 -0.76 47.91
C GLY A 252 15.94 0.25 49.02
N MET A 253 15.63 1.54 48.81
CA MET A 253 15.79 2.60 49.81
C MET A 253 14.85 2.38 51.01
N VAL A 254 13.58 2.05 50.77
CA VAL A 254 12.59 1.82 51.83
C VAL A 254 12.93 0.58 52.66
N THR A 255 13.46 -0.47 52.02
CA THR A 255 13.88 -1.71 52.69
C THR A 255 15.22 -1.55 53.43
N ALA A 256 16.18 -0.80 52.89
CA ALA A 256 17.45 -0.48 53.54
C ALA A 256 17.28 0.34 54.82
N ALA A 257 16.24 1.18 54.89
CA ALA A 257 15.87 1.93 56.10
C ALA A 257 15.38 1.03 57.26
N GLY A 258 15.22 -0.28 57.05
CA GLY A 258 14.84 -1.23 58.09
C GLY A 258 13.39 -1.10 58.59
N GLY A 259 13.02 -1.96 59.54
CA GLY A 259 11.67 -1.99 60.14
C GLY A 259 10.79 -3.15 59.69
N SER A 260 9.65 -3.29 60.37
CA SER A 260 8.60 -4.27 60.05
C SER A 260 7.95 -3.98 58.69
N VAL A 261 7.23 -4.96 58.11
CA VAL A 261 6.55 -4.77 56.82
C VAL A 261 5.55 -3.60 56.89
N GLU A 262 4.82 -3.48 57.99
CA GLU A 262 3.86 -2.39 58.23
C GLU A 262 4.54 -1.02 58.33
N GLU A 263 5.71 -0.94 58.94
CA GLU A 263 6.49 0.30 59.04
C GLU A 263 7.03 0.73 57.67
N ARG A 264 7.44 -0.22 56.82
CA ARG A 264 7.87 0.06 55.46
C ARG A 264 6.73 0.56 54.58
N VAL A 265 5.53 -0.01 54.74
CA VAL A 265 4.32 0.45 54.05
C VAL A 265 3.96 1.87 54.50
N ARG A 266 3.92 2.13 55.82
CA ARG A 266 3.66 3.47 56.37
C ARG A 266 4.67 4.51 55.86
N ARG A 267 5.94 4.12 55.74
CA ARG A 267 7.01 4.97 55.19
C ARG A 267 6.82 5.24 53.69
N ALA A 268 6.45 4.22 52.91
CA ALA A 268 6.13 4.38 51.48
C ALA A 268 4.91 5.30 51.26
N GLU A 269 3.87 5.16 52.08
CA GLU A 269 2.68 6.04 52.07
C GLU A 269 3.02 7.48 52.47
N ALA A 270 3.93 7.68 53.42
CA ALA A 270 4.42 9.00 53.80
C ALA A 270 5.17 9.68 52.64
N TYR A 271 6.03 8.95 51.92
CA TYR A 271 6.66 9.46 50.70
C TYR A 271 5.61 9.78 49.61
N ALA A 272 4.60 8.94 49.43
CA ALA A 272 3.48 9.20 48.51
C ALA A 272 2.71 10.48 48.86
N ARG A 273 2.53 10.75 50.17
CA ARG A 273 1.88 11.97 50.67
C ARG A 273 2.76 13.20 50.45
N ALA A 274 4.07 13.10 50.66
CA ALA A 274 5.03 14.18 50.43
C ALA A 274 5.09 14.62 48.96
N GLU A 275 5.08 13.67 48.02
CA GLU A 275 5.03 13.95 46.57
C GLU A 275 3.72 14.62 46.12
N LYS A 276 2.59 14.24 46.74
CA LYS A 276 1.28 14.87 46.47
C LYS A 276 1.20 16.28 47.07
N GLY A 277 1.81 16.52 48.23
CA GLY A 277 1.86 17.83 48.89
C GLY A 277 2.59 18.90 48.08
N GLY A 278 3.61 18.51 47.30
CA GLY A 278 4.34 19.42 46.40
C GLY A 278 3.53 19.96 45.21
N LYS A 279 2.35 19.39 44.92
CA LYS A 279 1.48 19.84 43.81
C LYS A 279 0.56 21.02 44.17
N ARG A 280 0.52 21.47 45.43
CA ARG A 280 -0.36 22.57 45.89
C ARG A 280 0.07 23.98 45.46
N GLY A 281 1.15 24.11 44.68
CA GLY A 281 1.76 25.39 44.30
C GLY A 281 1.70 25.75 42.82
N VAL A 282 0.87 25.10 41.98
CA VAL A 282 0.63 25.50 40.59
C VAL A 282 -0.81 25.17 40.18
N GLU A 283 -1.78 25.84 40.82
CA GLU A 283 -3.13 26.03 40.25
C GLU A 283 -3.30 27.52 40.00
N VAL A 284 -3.02 27.95 38.77
CA VAL A 284 -3.46 29.26 38.28
C VAL A 284 -4.98 29.22 38.24
N SER A 285 -5.59 30.07 39.07
CA SER A 285 -7.03 30.25 39.18
C SER A 285 -7.65 30.58 37.81
N SER A 286 -8.46 29.66 37.29
CA SER A 286 -9.40 29.96 36.20
C SER A 286 -10.82 29.75 36.71
N THR A 287 -11.36 30.74 37.41
CA THR A 287 -12.80 30.91 37.58
C THR A 287 -13.11 32.40 37.70
N ALA A 288 -13.38 33.05 36.57
CA ALA A 288 -14.13 34.29 36.52
C ALA A 288 -14.91 34.34 35.20
N GLN A 289 -16.19 34.68 35.34
CA GLN A 289 -17.25 34.58 34.36
C GLN A 289 -17.13 35.58 33.19
N ALA A 290 -17.84 35.24 32.12
CA ALA A 290 -17.94 35.94 30.85
C ALA A 290 -18.45 37.39 30.94
N SER A 291 -17.84 38.28 30.15
CA SER A 291 -18.57 39.29 29.35
C SER A 291 -17.67 39.80 28.20
N HIS A 292 -18.24 39.86 27.00
CA HIS A 292 -17.76 40.57 25.81
C HIS A 292 -18.82 41.66 25.49
N PRO A 293 -18.64 42.65 24.56
CA PRO A 293 -17.49 42.97 23.67
C PRO A 293 -17.18 44.49 23.55
N SER A 294 -16.03 44.87 22.95
CA SER A 294 -15.90 45.92 21.89
C SER A 294 -14.42 46.21 21.52
N ASP A 295 -14.19 46.41 20.22
CA ASP A 295 -12.91 46.55 19.49
C ASP A 295 -12.16 47.91 19.73
N PRO A 296 -11.21 48.36 18.87
CA PRO A 296 -9.76 48.05 18.87
C PRO A 296 -8.88 49.33 18.85
N ARG A 297 -7.59 49.29 19.25
CA ARG A 297 -6.51 50.15 18.69
C ARG A 297 -5.15 50.03 19.41
N GLU A 298 -4.11 50.15 18.56
CA GLU A 298 -2.76 50.74 18.79
C GLU A 298 -1.79 49.99 19.72
N GLN A 299 -0.71 49.38 19.21
CA GLN A 299 0.55 49.93 18.64
C GLN A 299 1.54 50.50 19.68
N ALA A 300 2.82 50.15 19.42
CA ALA A 300 4.08 50.60 20.03
C ALA A 300 4.40 49.97 21.41
N GLY A 301 5.61 49.51 21.73
CA GLY A 301 6.94 49.62 21.10
C GLY A 301 8.00 49.68 22.22
N VAL A 302 9.23 49.22 21.89
CA VAL A 302 10.54 49.53 22.53
C VAL A 302 10.79 49.11 23.99
N GLU A 303 11.75 48.20 24.24
CA GLU A 303 13.17 48.44 24.67
C GLU A 303 13.27 49.06 26.08
N ALA A 304 14.23 48.79 26.97
CA ALA A 304 15.30 47.83 27.19
C ALA A 304 15.97 48.25 28.53
N VAL A 305 16.93 47.44 29.00
CA VAL A 305 18.08 47.85 29.86
C VAL A 305 17.91 47.89 31.40
N SER A 306 18.52 46.85 32.01
CA SER A 306 19.43 46.79 33.16
C SER A 306 19.22 47.68 34.41
N ARG A 307 19.45 47.09 35.60
CA ARG A 307 20.69 47.34 36.40
C ARG A 307 20.78 46.41 37.62
N ALA A 308 21.94 45.78 37.75
CA ALA A 308 22.39 45.05 38.93
C ALA A 308 22.93 45.99 40.02
N LEU A 309 22.93 45.55 41.29
CA LEU A 309 23.86 45.97 42.35
C LEU A 309 23.83 44.95 43.50
N GLU A 310 24.95 44.24 43.65
CA GLU A 310 25.49 43.63 44.89
C GLU A 310 26.67 44.54 45.36
N PRO A 311 27.45 44.23 46.43
CA PRO A 311 27.12 43.90 47.84
C PRO A 311 28.06 44.70 48.79
N LEU A 312 27.93 44.60 50.13
CA LEU A 312 29.03 44.89 51.09
C LEU A 312 28.76 44.27 52.49
N SER A 313 29.69 43.44 52.97
CA SER A 313 29.89 42.95 54.37
C SER A 313 31.00 43.80 55.05
N PRO A 314 31.65 43.51 56.23
CA PRO A 314 31.42 42.54 57.35
C PRO A 314 31.76 43.04 58.83
N SER A 315 31.45 42.18 59.85
CA SER A 315 32.13 41.94 61.18
C SER A 315 32.20 43.00 62.31
N PRO A 316 32.63 42.71 63.58
CA PRO A 316 32.92 41.44 64.29
C PRO A 316 32.40 41.33 65.77
N ALA A 317 32.73 40.22 66.46
CA ALA A 317 32.45 39.89 67.86
C ALA A 317 33.55 40.30 68.88
N VAL A 318 33.20 40.55 70.17
CA VAL A 318 34.06 40.45 71.38
C VAL A 318 33.19 40.18 72.66
N LEU A 319 33.72 39.38 73.61
CA LEU A 319 33.18 38.96 74.93
C LEU A 319 33.34 40.04 76.06
N PRO A 320 32.78 39.86 77.28
CA PRO A 320 33.56 39.30 78.40
C PRO A 320 32.79 38.44 79.46
N VAL A 321 33.56 37.97 80.44
CA VAL A 321 33.49 36.85 81.42
C VAL A 321 32.75 37.06 82.77
N ASP A 322 32.57 35.91 83.47
CA ASP A 322 32.39 35.62 84.93
C ASP A 322 30.97 35.53 85.54
N ASP A 323 30.52 34.33 85.97
CA ASP A 323 30.59 33.86 87.37
C ASP A 323 30.10 32.39 87.55
N MET A 324 30.44 31.83 88.71
CA MET A 324 30.69 30.43 89.07
C MET A 324 29.46 29.55 89.45
N SER A 325 29.65 28.23 89.31
CA SER A 325 29.07 27.12 90.11
C SER A 325 27.59 26.70 89.93
N THR A 326 27.38 25.49 89.42
CA THR A 326 26.85 24.34 90.19
C THR A 326 27.06 23.04 89.42
N MET A 327 27.70 22.07 90.07
CA MET A 327 27.90 20.71 89.60
C MET A 327 26.58 19.93 89.61
N GLN A 328 26.32 19.16 88.55
CA GLN A 328 25.81 17.81 88.70
C GLN A 328 26.21 16.96 87.50
N ALA A 329 26.93 15.89 87.81
CA ALA A 329 27.32 14.84 86.90
C ALA A 329 26.19 13.82 86.78
N SER A 330 25.90 13.37 85.56
CA SER A 330 25.55 11.97 85.29
C SER A 330 25.50 11.71 83.78
N ASP A 331 26.34 10.76 83.39
CA ASP A 331 26.09 9.71 82.41
C ASP A 331 26.18 9.99 80.91
N TYR A 332 27.28 9.45 80.37
CA TYR A 332 27.43 8.97 79.00
C TYR A 332 26.23 8.08 78.61
N SER A 333 25.54 8.46 77.55
CA SER A 333 24.93 7.48 76.64
C SER A 333 24.99 7.98 75.20
N GLU A 334 25.80 7.27 74.44
CA GLU A 334 25.86 7.24 72.99
C GLU A 334 24.43 7.01 72.44
N SER A 335 23.83 8.03 71.83
CA SER A 335 22.56 7.87 71.12
C SER A 335 22.76 8.10 69.62
N SER A 336 22.59 7.01 68.88
CA SER A 336 22.45 6.95 67.43
C SER A 336 21.47 8.03 66.90
N PRO A 337 21.66 8.54 65.67
CA PRO A 337 20.80 9.58 65.12
C PRO A 337 19.35 9.07 65.04
N THR A 338 18.48 9.69 65.84
CA THR A 338 17.03 9.43 65.83
C THR A 338 16.46 9.75 64.46
N ALA A 339 15.92 8.74 63.76
CA ALA A 339 15.25 8.91 62.49
C ALA A 339 14.03 9.87 62.64
N PRO A 340 13.75 10.74 61.65
CA PRO A 340 12.64 11.68 61.73
C PRO A 340 11.29 10.95 61.87
N PRO A 341 10.30 11.57 62.53
CA PRO A 341 8.95 11.00 62.64
C PRO A 341 8.39 10.66 61.25
N ILE A 342 7.82 9.46 61.10
CA ILE A 342 7.35 8.90 59.82
C ILE A 342 6.30 9.79 59.13
N GLU A 343 5.67 10.70 59.86
CA GLU A 343 4.56 11.52 59.38
C GLU A 343 4.98 12.66 58.42
N ASN A 344 6.22 13.17 58.51
CA ASN A 344 6.69 14.33 57.74
C ASN A 344 8.03 14.05 57.04
N LEU A 345 8.02 13.10 56.11
CA LEU A 345 9.20 12.79 55.28
C LEU A 345 9.28 13.69 54.05
N PRO A 346 10.48 14.12 53.62
CA PRO A 346 10.65 14.86 52.37
C PRO A 346 10.36 13.97 51.15
N PRO A 347 10.09 14.57 49.96
CA PRO A 347 10.02 13.87 48.68
C PRO A 347 11.16 12.86 48.51
N LEU A 348 10.86 11.64 48.08
CA LEU A 348 11.86 10.59 47.94
C LEU A 348 12.73 10.90 46.71
N ARG A 349 13.91 11.50 46.91
CA ARG A 349 14.89 11.82 45.87
C ARG A 349 16.27 11.35 46.30
N ASP A 350 17.01 10.74 45.38
CA ASP A 350 18.40 10.38 45.60
C ASP A 350 19.29 11.04 44.54
N PRO A 351 20.08 12.08 44.91
CA PRO A 351 20.94 12.77 43.96
C PRO A 351 22.11 11.90 43.48
N ALA A 352 22.48 10.82 44.18
CA ALA A 352 23.52 9.91 43.73
C ALA A 352 23.02 9.03 42.58
N TRP A 353 21.82 8.47 42.72
CA TRP A 353 21.15 7.71 41.65
C TRP A 353 20.88 8.57 40.42
N GLU A 354 20.38 9.79 40.62
CA GLU A 354 20.14 10.72 39.51
C GLU A 354 21.42 10.96 38.71
N ARG A 355 22.53 11.33 39.37
CA ARG A 355 23.82 11.53 38.69
C ARG A 355 24.29 10.30 37.91
N GLN A 356 24.06 9.10 38.44
CA GLN A 356 24.41 7.86 37.75
C GLN A 356 23.57 7.63 36.49
N GLN A 357 22.27 7.97 36.52
CA GLN A 357 21.34 7.74 35.41
C GLN A 357 21.30 8.89 34.39
N LEU A 358 21.69 10.11 34.78
CA LEU A 358 21.64 11.31 33.93
C LEU A 358 22.28 11.13 32.53
N PRO A 359 23.48 10.54 32.37
CA PRO A 359 24.09 10.36 31.04
C PRO A 359 23.25 9.48 30.11
N TYR A 360 22.63 8.44 30.66
CA TYR A 360 21.78 7.55 29.88
C TYR A 360 20.44 8.22 29.52
N LEU A 361 19.81 8.90 30.49
CA LEU A 361 18.52 9.53 30.28
C LEU A 361 18.59 10.74 29.33
N THR A 362 19.67 11.51 29.39
CA THR A 362 19.91 12.62 28.45
C THR A 362 20.03 12.13 27.01
N LEU A 363 20.77 11.04 26.78
CA LEU A 363 20.88 10.40 25.46
C LEU A 363 19.53 9.86 24.99
N ALA A 364 18.80 9.14 25.85
CA ALA A 364 17.49 8.58 25.52
C ALA A 364 16.47 9.66 25.12
N ILE A 365 16.48 10.81 25.80
CA ILE A 365 15.62 11.94 25.44
C ILE A 365 16.08 12.64 24.16
N ALA A 366 17.38 12.72 23.90
CA ALA A 366 17.87 13.22 22.61
C ALA A 366 17.39 12.34 21.44
N GLU A 367 17.34 11.02 21.62
CA GLU A 367 16.80 10.06 20.64
C GLU A 367 15.27 10.20 20.48
N LEU A 368 14.52 10.31 21.59
CA LEU A 368 13.08 10.58 21.55
C LEU A 368 12.77 11.92 20.85
N ASN A 369 13.58 12.95 21.09
CA ASN A 369 13.43 14.23 20.43
C ASN A 369 13.85 14.18 18.94
N ALA A 370 14.76 13.29 18.55
CA ALA A 370 15.06 13.04 17.14
C ALA A 370 13.88 12.37 16.42
N THR A 371 13.22 11.38 17.03
CA THR A 371 12.01 10.75 16.46
C THR A 371 10.84 11.72 16.44
N ALA A 372 10.66 12.55 17.48
CA ALA A 372 9.66 13.62 17.50
C ALA A 372 9.90 14.67 16.40
N ARG A 373 11.16 15.06 16.13
CA ARG A 373 11.52 15.93 14.99
C ARG A 373 11.13 15.31 13.65
N ALA A 374 11.45 14.02 13.45
CA ALA A 374 11.13 13.31 12.22
C ALA A 374 9.61 13.13 11.99
N TYR A 375 8.84 13.04 13.08
CA TYR A 375 7.37 13.05 13.06
C TYR A 375 6.83 14.43 12.71
N ASN A 376 7.26 15.48 13.43
CA ASN A 376 6.78 16.86 13.24
C ASN A 376 7.06 17.42 11.85
N LEU A 377 8.11 16.92 11.16
CA LEU A 377 8.41 17.30 9.79
C LEU A 377 7.34 16.83 8.79
N GLN A 378 6.65 15.72 9.08
CA GLN A 378 5.68 15.09 8.18
C GLN A 378 4.23 15.27 8.64
N ALA A 379 4.02 15.60 9.91
CA ALA A 379 2.71 15.78 10.49
C ALA A 379 2.11 17.17 10.14
N PRO A 380 0.79 17.26 9.90
CA PRO A 380 0.11 18.54 9.78
C PRO A 380 0.21 19.35 11.08
N GLU A 381 0.10 20.68 11.01
CA GLU A 381 0.31 21.59 12.15
C GLU A 381 -0.46 21.20 13.41
N LEU A 382 -1.73 20.79 13.26
CA LEU A 382 -2.58 20.36 14.38
C LEU A 382 -2.08 19.10 15.09
N ALA A 383 -1.36 18.23 14.38
CA ALA A 383 -0.89 16.94 14.89
C ALA A 383 0.52 17.00 15.50
N LYS A 384 1.27 18.10 15.31
CA LYS A 384 2.64 18.24 15.82
C LYS A 384 2.71 18.07 17.34
N LYS A 385 3.77 17.40 17.81
CA LYS A 385 4.01 17.10 19.23
C LYS A 385 5.12 18.01 19.80
N PRO A 386 5.01 18.47 21.06
CA PRO A 386 6.11 19.15 21.72
C PRO A 386 7.28 18.19 21.99
N TYR A 387 8.47 18.74 22.16
CA TYR A 387 9.65 17.96 22.57
C TYR A 387 9.56 17.52 24.03
N TYR A 388 10.22 16.41 24.33
CA TYR A 388 10.32 15.83 25.65
C TYR A 388 11.43 16.51 26.46
N ALA A 389 11.13 16.86 27.70
CA ALA A 389 12.06 17.45 28.65
C ALA A 389 12.37 16.45 29.77
N LEU A 390 13.65 16.28 30.10
CA LEU A 390 14.13 15.30 31.07
C LEU A 390 13.53 15.49 32.46
N GLU A 391 13.60 16.72 32.95
CA GLU A 391 13.10 17.07 34.28
C GLU A 391 11.61 16.74 34.44
N ARG A 392 10.82 17.00 33.39
CA ARG A 392 9.37 16.73 33.39
C ARG A 392 9.06 15.23 33.40
N GLU A 393 9.78 14.44 32.62
CA GLU A 393 9.59 12.98 32.58
C GLU A 393 10.07 12.31 33.88
N MET A 394 11.17 12.80 34.47
CA MET A 394 11.64 12.35 35.79
C MET A 394 10.64 12.71 36.89
N ALA A 395 10.17 13.96 36.94
CA ALA A 395 9.17 14.39 37.91
C ALA A 395 7.85 13.61 37.81
N SER A 396 7.39 13.34 36.57
CA SER A 396 6.22 12.49 36.35
C SER A 396 6.45 11.07 36.84
N CYS A 397 7.61 10.48 36.54
CA CYS A 397 7.97 9.14 37.00
C CYS A 397 7.98 9.04 38.52
N PHE A 398 8.59 10.02 39.21
CA PHE A 398 8.64 10.04 40.66
C PHE A 398 7.25 10.13 41.28
N ALA A 399 6.37 10.97 40.72
CA ALA A 399 4.99 11.09 41.19
C ALA A 399 4.17 9.80 40.97
N ASP A 400 4.35 9.14 39.82
CA ASP A 400 3.64 7.89 39.50
C ASP A 400 4.09 6.74 40.39
N VAL A 401 5.41 6.58 40.57
CA VAL A 401 5.99 5.52 41.40
C VAL A 401 5.66 5.72 42.87
N ALA A 402 5.65 6.96 43.37
CA ALA A 402 5.27 7.22 44.75
C ALA A 402 3.84 6.75 45.06
N GLY A 403 2.92 6.76 44.08
CA GLY A 403 1.59 6.21 44.24
C GLY A 403 1.55 4.68 44.36
N VAL A 404 2.49 3.98 43.73
CA VAL A 404 2.53 2.50 43.61
C VAL A 404 3.49 1.86 44.63
N LEU A 405 4.41 2.64 45.20
CA LEU A 405 5.50 2.18 46.07
C LEU A 405 5.03 1.35 47.28
N ALA A 406 3.91 1.70 47.89
CA ALA A 406 3.38 0.98 49.05
C ALA A 406 2.96 -0.47 48.71
N GLY A 407 2.35 -0.69 47.54
CA GLY A 407 1.98 -2.03 47.08
C GLY A 407 3.18 -2.90 46.73
N GLU A 408 4.17 -2.32 46.04
CA GLU A 408 5.41 -3.00 45.64
C GLU A 408 6.27 -3.45 46.84
N VAL A 409 6.25 -2.68 47.94
CA VAL A 409 6.99 -3.02 49.19
C VAL A 409 6.45 -4.27 49.88
N VAL A 410 5.14 -4.53 49.80
CA VAL A 410 4.52 -5.74 50.35
C VAL A 410 4.80 -6.96 49.46
N GLY A 411 5.31 -6.74 48.24
CA GLY A 411 5.46 -7.79 47.25
C GLY A 411 4.12 -8.28 46.71
N ILE A 412 3.04 -7.51 46.90
CA ILE A 412 1.79 -7.69 46.17
C ILE A 412 2.13 -7.34 44.73
N ARG A 413 2.47 -8.36 43.95
CA ARG A 413 2.30 -8.29 42.50
C ARG A 413 0.79 -8.19 42.31
N ASP A 414 0.29 -6.98 42.17
CA ASP A 414 -1.05 -6.79 41.64
C ASP A 414 -1.12 -7.65 40.37
N GLU A 415 -2.05 -8.61 40.33
CA GLU A 415 -2.60 -9.00 39.03
C GLU A 415 -2.94 -7.70 38.31
N PRO A 416 -2.61 -7.55 37.01
CA PRO A 416 -2.73 -6.26 36.35
C PRO A 416 -4.16 -5.77 36.57
N ASP A 417 -4.28 -4.75 37.43
CA ASP A 417 -5.53 -4.01 37.57
C ASP A 417 -5.88 -3.60 36.16
N GLU A 418 -7.00 -4.13 35.65
CA GLU A 418 -7.63 -3.59 34.46
C GLU A 418 -7.84 -2.13 34.77
N GLY A 419 -6.91 -1.32 34.27
CA GLY A 419 -6.88 0.09 34.52
C GLY A 419 -8.24 0.60 34.10
N ILE A 420 -9.01 1.04 35.10
CA ILE A 420 -9.99 2.09 34.91
C ILE A 420 -9.16 3.24 34.34
N VAL A 421 -9.02 3.23 33.03
CA VAL A 421 -8.84 4.43 32.23
C VAL A 421 -10.07 5.24 32.62
N ARG A 422 -9.91 6.10 33.63
CA ARG A 422 -10.68 7.32 33.67
C ARG A 422 -10.35 7.98 32.35
N ASN A 423 -11.17 7.70 31.35
CA ASN A 423 -11.33 8.54 30.19
C ASN A 423 -11.65 9.89 30.79
N LYS A 424 -10.62 10.72 30.95
CA LYS A 424 -10.79 12.15 31.07
C LYS A 424 -11.52 12.49 29.79
N GLU A 425 -12.83 12.70 29.90
CA GLU A 425 -13.71 13.10 28.81
C GLU A 425 -12.98 14.19 28.05
N ARG A 426 -12.50 13.84 26.86
CA ARG A 426 -12.14 14.83 25.87
C ARG A 426 -13.46 15.39 25.39
N ASP A 427 -13.62 16.69 25.62
CA ASP A 427 -14.68 17.56 25.13
C ASP A 427 -15.55 16.93 24.04
N ARG A 428 -16.69 16.40 24.48
CA ARG A 428 -17.81 16.16 23.59
C ARG A 428 -18.45 17.51 23.33
N GLY A 429 -18.27 17.99 22.10
CA GLY A 429 -18.88 19.20 21.59
C GLY A 429 -20.40 19.20 21.71
N VAL A 430 -20.96 20.39 21.52
CA VAL A 430 -22.31 20.92 21.81
C VAL A 430 -23.50 20.10 21.24
N MET A 431 -23.29 18.95 20.61
CA MET A 431 -24.34 18.17 19.94
C MET A 431 -25.07 17.13 20.83
N TRP A 432 -24.68 16.94 22.09
CA TRP A 432 -25.37 16.03 23.03
C TRP A 432 -26.48 16.71 23.88
N ARG A 433 -26.73 18.01 23.70
CA ARG A 433 -27.71 18.74 24.53
C ARG A 433 -29.17 18.61 24.07
N ILE A 434 -29.46 17.77 23.08
CA ILE A 434 -30.81 17.53 22.57
C ILE A 434 -31.01 16.02 22.49
N VAL A 435 -31.85 15.52 23.40
CA VAL A 435 -32.54 14.21 23.48
C VAL A 435 -32.37 13.61 24.89
N GLY A 436 -33.49 13.55 25.62
CA GLY A 436 -33.62 12.91 26.95
C GLY A 436 -33.34 11.40 26.90
N GLU A 437 -33.33 10.63 27.96
CA GLU A 437 -34.01 10.72 29.25
C GLU A 437 -33.27 9.75 30.21
N LYS A 438 -33.49 9.87 31.52
CA LYS A 438 -32.77 9.15 32.58
C LYS A 438 -33.06 7.65 32.59
N ALA A 439 -32.03 6.80 32.65
CA ALA A 439 -32.15 5.41 33.09
C ALA A 439 -31.39 5.21 34.41
N VAL A 440 -32.11 4.82 35.45
CA VAL A 440 -31.58 4.44 36.77
C VAL A 440 -31.30 2.94 36.74
N VAL A 441 -30.04 2.55 36.92
CA VAL A 441 -29.64 1.14 37.03
C VAL A 441 -29.52 0.77 38.52
N ARG A 442 -30.17 -0.32 38.93
CA ARG A 442 -30.00 -0.94 40.25
C ARG A 442 -29.15 -2.20 40.12
N ASP A 443 -28.19 -2.36 41.02
CA ASP A 443 -27.36 -3.54 41.13
C ASP A 443 -28.06 -4.64 41.94
N GLU A 444 -28.23 -5.82 41.33
CA GLU A 444 -28.50 -7.06 42.07
C GLU A 444 -27.25 -7.95 42.05
N ARG A 445 -26.90 -8.45 43.24
CA ARG A 445 -25.78 -9.37 43.49
C ARG A 445 -26.14 -10.77 42.99
N GLY A 446 -25.67 -11.13 41.79
CA GLY A 446 -25.59 -12.51 41.29
C GLY A 446 -24.15 -12.95 41.09
N PRO A 447 -23.85 -14.27 41.02
CA PRO A 447 -22.50 -14.76 40.76
C PRO A 447 -22.05 -14.28 39.38
N LYS A 448 -20.86 -13.68 39.35
CA LYS A 448 -20.31 -12.97 38.20
C LYS A 448 -20.12 -13.95 37.03
N TYR A 449 -20.78 -13.64 35.91
CA TYR A 449 -20.62 -14.29 34.63
C TYR A 449 -19.14 -14.31 34.23
N GLY A 450 -18.55 -15.51 34.22
CA GLY A 450 -17.12 -15.70 33.98
C GLY A 450 -16.82 -15.94 32.51
N PHE A 451 -15.60 -15.61 32.07
CA PHE A 451 -15.13 -15.79 30.69
C PHE A 451 -15.30 -17.22 30.13
N LYS A 452 -15.36 -18.23 31.02
CA LYS A 452 -15.66 -19.63 30.67
C LYS A 452 -17.15 -19.89 30.40
N GLU A 453 -18.06 -19.19 31.06
CA GLU A 453 -19.50 -19.23 30.76
C GLU A 453 -19.80 -18.40 29.50
N LEU A 454 -19.12 -17.26 29.31
CA LEU A 454 -19.14 -16.47 28.07
C LEU A 454 -18.70 -17.31 26.85
N TRP A 455 -17.58 -18.04 26.97
CA TRP A 455 -17.13 -18.93 25.89
C TRP A 455 -18.08 -20.12 25.68
N ARG A 456 -18.67 -20.66 26.75
CA ARG A 456 -19.61 -21.77 26.63
C ARG A 456 -20.92 -21.32 25.98
N ASP A 457 -21.44 -20.13 26.29
CA ASP A 457 -22.64 -19.58 25.64
C ASP A 457 -22.39 -19.17 24.18
N ILE A 458 -21.23 -18.59 23.88
CA ILE A 458 -20.86 -18.18 22.51
C ILE A 458 -20.67 -19.40 21.59
N PHE A 459 -20.21 -20.53 22.10
CA PHE A 459 -19.96 -21.74 21.31
C PHE A 459 -21.04 -22.83 21.43
N SER A 460 -22.02 -22.70 22.34
CA SER A 460 -23.15 -23.64 22.45
C SER A 460 -24.49 -23.08 21.93
N SER A 461 -24.57 -21.80 21.55
CA SER A 461 -25.75 -21.20 20.93
C SER A 461 -25.86 -21.45 19.42
N ALA A 462 -25.71 -22.71 19.00
CA ALA A 462 -26.00 -23.13 17.63
C ALA A 462 -26.70 -24.50 17.62
N GLN A 463 -27.69 -24.67 18.50
CA GLN A 463 -28.71 -25.71 18.38
C GLN A 463 -29.91 -25.33 19.27
N HIS A 464 -30.89 -24.63 18.71
CA HIS A 464 -32.32 -24.88 18.94
C HIS A 464 -33.17 -24.03 17.97
N ASN A 465 -33.87 -24.72 17.06
CA ASN A 465 -34.96 -24.19 16.25
C ASN A 465 -36.12 -23.72 17.14
N THR A 466 -36.74 -22.58 16.84
CA THR A 466 -38.21 -22.41 16.82
C THR A 466 -38.64 -21.11 16.08
N THR A 467 -39.18 -21.31 14.88
CA THR A 467 -40.40 -20.71 14.29
C THR A 467 -40.69 -19.19 14.22
N HIS A 468 -40.71 -18.70 12.96
CA HIS A 468 -41.52 -17.62 12.31
C HIS A 468 -41.13 -16.13 12.48
N PRO A 469 -41.59 -15.22 11.58
CA PRO A 469 -41.47 -15.17 10.11
C PRO A 469 -40.73 -13.89 9.62
N SER A 470 -40.41 -13.83 8.33
CA SER A 470 -39.57 -12.85 7.62
C SER A 470 -40.01 -11.37 7.67
N PRO A 471 -39.06 -10.42 7.46
CA PRO A 471 -39.14 -9.52 6.30
C PRO A 471 -37.76 -9.24 5.64
N PRO A 472 -37.72 -8.60 4.44
CA PRO A 472 -36.56 -8.69 3.54
C PRO A 472 -35.59 -7.53 3.73
N TYR A 473 -34.29 -7.83 3.89
CA TYR A 473 -33.23 -6.86 3.59
C TYR A 473 -32.07 -7.52 2.84
N THR A 474 -31.93 -7.08 1.59
CA THR A 474 -30.80 -7.30 0.69
C THR A 474 -29.56 -6.61 1.28
N THR A 475 -28.55 -7.39 1.66
CA THR A 475 -27.20 -6.88 1.95
C THR A 475 -26.42 -6.80 0.65
N SER A 476 -26.14 -5.57 0.22
CA SER A 476 -25.23 -5.26 -0.88
C SER A 476 -23.78 -5.56 -0.45
N GLN A 477 -23.23 -6.68 -0.92
CA GLN A 477 -21.79 -6.90 -0.87
C GLN A 477 -21.15 -6.20 -2.08
N GLN A 478 -20.32 -5.19 -1.81
CA GLN A 478 -19.41 -4.63 -2.80
C GLN A 478 -18.29 -5.64 -3.06
N PRO A 479 -17.84 -5.86 -4.31
CA PRO A 479 -16.73 -6.76 -4.59
C PRO A 479 -15.43 -6.13 -4.08
N GLN A 480 -14.87 -6.69 -3.00
CA GLN A 480 -13.47 -6.47 -2.64
C GLN A 480 -12.62 -7.07 -3.76
N THR A 481 -11.80 -6.26 -4.43
CA THR A 481 -10.81 -6.75 -5.37
C THR A 481 -9.69 -7.40 -4.58
N THR A 482 -9.76 -8.72 -4.39
CA THR A 482 -8.70 -9.52 -3.79
C THR A 482 -7.49 -9.51 -4.73
N ILE A 483 -6.37 -8.98 -4.25
CA ILE A 483 -5.08 -9.07 -4.93
C ILE A 483 -4.61 -10.51 -4.74
N THR A 484 -4.49 -11.27 -5.83
CA THR A 484 -4.11 -12.68 -5.76
C THR A 484 -2.58 -12.84 -5.70
N MET A 485 -2.14 -13.61 -4.70
CA MET A 485 -0.77 -13.64 -4.12
C MET A 485 0.39 -13.81 -5.11
N PHE A 486 0.20 -14.54 -6.21
CA PHE A 486 1.28 -14.86 -7.16
C PHE A 486 0.96 -14.52 -8.62
N LYS A 487 -0.04 -13.67 -8.88
CA LYS A 487 -0.48 -13.40 -10.27
C LYS A 487 0.49 -12.52 -11.07
N LYS A 488 1.31 -11.72 -10.39
CA LYS A 488 2.34 -10.87 -11.02
C LYS A 488 3.66 -11.63 -11.09
N ASP A 489 4.51 -11.30 -12.06
CA ASP A 489 5.85 -11.85 -12.13
C ASP A 489 6.63 -11.50 -10.85
N ILE A 490 7.19 -12.52 -10.22
CA ILE A 490 7.84 -12.44 -8.92
C ILE A 490 9.35 -12.38 -9.14
N SER A 491 10.01 -11.40 -8.51
CA SER A 491 11.48 -11.39 -8.46
C SER A 491 11.96 -12.28 -7.29
N PRO A 492 12.98 -13.13 -7.50
CA PRO A 492 13.59 -13.88 -6.40
C PRO A 492 14.21 -12.89 -5.40
N GLY A 493 13.97 -13.10 -4.11
CA GLY A 493 14.59 -12.31 -3.05
C GLY A 493 15.78 -13.02 -2.40
N SER A 494 16.21 -12.53 -1.24
CA SER A 494 17.40 -13.04 -0.56
C SER A 494 17.24 -14.50 -0.14
N LYS A 495 18.17 -15.37 -0.56
CA LYS A 495 18.30 -16.77 -0.08
C LYS A 495 19.07 -16.78 1.26
N SER A 496 18.59 -17.55 2.23
CA SER A 496 19.23 -17.70 3.55
C SER A 496 19.22 -19.17 3.99
N LYS A 497 20.33 -19.65 4.55
CA LYS A 497 20.45 -21.04 5.01
C LYS A 497 19.64 -21.27 6.27
N VAL A 498 18.74 -22.26 6.27
CA VAL A 498 17.96 -22.64 7.45
C VAL A 498 18.85 -23.43 8.42
N LYS A 499 18.77 -23.09 9.71
CA LYS A 499 19.48 -23.82 10.77
C LYS A 499 18.92 -25.23 10.91
N SER A 500 19.77 -26.20 11.26
CA SER A 500 19.37 -27.60 11.42
C SER A 500 18.26 -27.83 12.45
N SER A 501 18.19 -27.03 13.53
CA SER A 501 17.11 -27.10 14.51
C SER A 501 15.77 -26.69 13.92
N ILE A 502 15.74 -25.61 13.13
CA ILE A 502 14.55 -25.11 12.45
C ILE A 502 14.11 -26.11 11.37
N GLN A 503 15.04 -26.66 10.60
CA GLN A 503 14.74 -27.69 9.60
C GLN A 503 14.08 -28.93 10.23
N ARG A 504 14.54 -29.38 11.41
CA ARG A 504 13.87 -30.47 12.15
C ARG A 504 12.46 -30.09 12.60
N ALA A 505 12.28 -28.87 13.11
CA ALA A 505 10.96 -28.38 13.52
C ALA A 505 9.98 -28.30 12.33
N LEU A 506 10.43 -27.80 11.18
CA LEU A 506 9.63 -27.76 9.95
C LEU A 506 9.24 -29.17 9.47
N ARG A 507 10.16 -30.13 9.55
CA ARG A 507 9.86 -31.53 9.23
C ARG A 507 8.79 -32.12 10.15
N THR A 508 8.88 -31.86 11.45
CA THR A 508 7.85 -32.29 12.41
C THR A 508 6.51 -31.66 12.07
N GLN A 509 6.48 -30.34 11.79
CA GLN A 509 5.27 -29.63 11.39
C GLN A 509 4.65 -30.24 10.12
N LEU A 510 5.46 -30.58 9.11
CA LEU A 510 4.99 -31.21 7.87
C LEU A 510 4.39 -32.60 8.11
N CYS A 511 5.01 -33.44 8.94
CA CYS A 511 4.45 -34.74 9.30
C CYS A 511 3.13 -34.60 10.09
N THR A 512 3.00 -33.56 10.91
CA THR A 512 1.75 -33.28 11.64
C THR A 512 0.65 -32.81 10.70
N THR A 513 0.95 -31.90 9.76
CA THR A 513 -0.03 -31.36 8.81
C THR A 513 -0.39 -32.37 7.71
N TYR A 514 0.58 -33.15 7.25
CA TYR A 514 0.43 -34.14 6.17
C TYR A 514 0.89 -35.53 6.63
N PRO A 515 0.07 -36.28 7.38
CA PRO A 515 0.44 -37.60 7.88
C PRO A 515 0.83 -38.58 6.76
N LEU A 516 0.17 -38.49 5.59
CA LEU A 516 0.42 -39.33 4.41
C LEU A 516 1.78 -39.04 3.74
N LEU A 517 2.42 -37.92 4.07
CA LEU A 517 3.76 -37.56 3.57
C LEU A 517 4.88 -38.21 4.39
N THR A 518 4.58 -38.70 5.60
CA THR A 518 5.55 -39.31 6.52
C THR A 518 6.46 -40.39 5.89
N PRO A 519 5.97 -41.34 5.05
CA PRO A 519 6.86 -42.32 4.42
C PRO A 519 7.84 -41.72 3.40
N TYR A 520 7.49 -40.59 2.78
CA TYR A 520 8.29 -39.93 1.74
C TYR A 520 9.12 -38.75 2.26
N ILE A 521 9.01 -38.39 3.54
CA ILE A 521 9.62 -37.18 4.10
C ILE A 521 11.15 -37.16 4.01
N ASP A 522 11.80 -38.33 4.05
CA ASP A 522 13.25 -38.43 3.92
C ASP A 522 13.74 -38.20 2.49
N GLU A 523 12.88 -38.44 1.49
CA GLU A 523 13.12 -38.08 0.09
C GLU A 523 12.83 -36.60 -0.18
N VAL A 524 11.75 -36.07 0.41
CA VAL A 524 11.31 -34.68 0.21
C VAL A 524 12.21 -33.67 0.92
N VAL A 525 12.57 -33.92 2.19
CA VAL A 525 13.48 -33.06 2.95
C VAL A 525 14.57 -33.92 3.56
N PRO A 526 15.67 -34.28 2.88
CA PRO A 526 16.70 -35.14 3.45
C PRO A 526 17.34 -34.54 4.71
N LYS A 527 17.71 -35.38 5.69
CA LYS A 527 18.31 -34.90 6.97
C LYS A 527 19.69 -34.26 6.80
N LYS A 528 20.41 -34.65 5.74
CA LYS A 528 21.79 -34.22 5.47
C LYS A 528 21.86 -33.04 4.50
N GLU A 529 20.82 -32.82 3.70
CA GLU A 529 20.82 -31.75 2.72
C GLU A 529 20.44 -30.42 3.37
N GLN A 530 21.06 -29.35 2.86
CA GLN A 530 20.88 -28.00 3.38
C GLN A 530 19.57 -27.43 2.84
N LEU A 531 18.65 -27.09 3.75
CA LEU A 531 17.43 -26.37 3.42
C LEU A 531 17.72 -24.86 3.34
N ASP A 532 17.31 -24.24 2.24
CA ASP A 532 17.42 -22.80 2.03
C ASP A 532 16.03 -22.15 2.11
N ALA A 533 15.95 -20.96 2.72
CA ALA A 533 14.75 -20.13 2.78
C ALA A 533 14.97 -18.86 1.96
N MET A 534 14.18 -18.73 0.88
CA MET A 534 14.12 -17.56 0.01
C MET A 534 12.94 -16.68 0.42
N LYS A 535 13.21 -15.40 0.69
CA LYS A 535 12.15 -14.42 0.94
C LYS A 535 11.61 -13.91 -0.39
N ILE A 536 10.30 -13.96 -0.55
CA ILE A 536 9.57 -13.50 -1.73
C ILE A 536 8.76 -12.25 -1.34
N PRO A 537 8.40 -11.35 -2.29
CA PRO A 537 7.40 -10.31 -2.06
C PRO A 537 6.14 -10.83 -1.37
N GLU A 538 5.36 -9.91 -0.78
CA GLU A 538 4.13 -10.25 -0.02
C GLU A 538 4.38 -11.07 1.27
N ARG A 539 5.61 -11.07 1.77
CA ARG A 539 6.03 -11.74 3.02
C ARG A 539 5.86 -13.25 2.98
N VAL A 540 5.98 -13.83 1.79
CA VAL A 540 6.06 -15.28 1.58
C VAL A 540 7.49 -15.76 1.76
N THR A 541 7.68 -16.85 2.48
CA THR A 541 8.96 -17.56 2.57
C THR A 541 8.88 -18.87 1.81
N LEU A 542 9.71 -19.02 0.78
CA LEU A 542 9.83 -20.23 -0.03
C LEU A 542 11.02 -21.07 0.46
N TYR A 543 10.78 -22.35 0.73
CA TYR A 543 11.79 -23.32 1.14
C TYR A 543 12.27 -24.14 -0.04
N LEU A 544 13.59 -24.18 -0.22
CA LEU A 544 14.30 -24.74 -1.36
C LEU A 544 15.29 -25.82 -0.91
N ILE A 545 15.38 -26.91 -1.68
CA ILE A 545 16.40 -27.95 -1.50
C ILE A 545 17.07 -28.16 -2.84
N ASN A 546 18.41 -28.00 -2.89
CA ASN A 546 19.19 -28.07 -4.14
C ASN A 546 18.63 -27.20 -5.29
N GLY A 547 18.01 -26.07 -4.95
CA GLY A 547 17.37 -25.18 -5.93
C GLY A 547 15.94 -25.57 -6.32
N GLU A 548 15.40 -26.70 -5.86
CA GLU A 548 14.00 -27.09 -6.10
C GLU A 548 13.06 -26.55 -5.01
N PRO A 549 11.93 -25.90 -5.37
CA PRO A 549 10.94 -25.41 -4.41
C PRO A 549 10.09 -26.55 -3.85
N VAL A 550 10.05 -26.66 -2.53
CA VAL A 550 9.39 -27.76 -1.81
C VAL A 550 8.12 -27.27 -1.12
N PHE A 551 8.24 -26.26 -0.25
CA PHE A 551 7.11 -25.68 0.49
C PHE A 551 7.22 -24.16 0.53
N PHE A 552 6.09 -23.49 0.71
CA PHE A 552 6.06 -22.06 0.99
C PHE A 552 5.17 -21.77 2.19
N GLN A 553 5.45 -20.66 2.86
CA GLN A 553 4.69 -20.20 4.00
C GLN A 553 4.39 -18.71 3.82
N HIS A 554 3.12 -18.36 3.91
CA HIS A 554 2.68 -16.98 3.98
C HIS A 554 2.52 -16.60 5.45
N MET A 555 3.34 -15.66 5.94
CA MET A 555 3.26 -15.13 7.31
C MET A 555 3.17 -16.23 8.41
N THR A 556 1.98 -16.43 8.98
CA THR A 556 1.69 -17.35 10.10
C THR A 556 0.85 -18.55 9.64
N ASP A 557 0.59 -18.66 8.35
CA ASP A 557 -0.23 -19.72 7.79
C ASP A 557 0.50 -21.08 7.89
N PRO A 558 -0.25 -22.20 7.83
CA PRO A 558 0.34 -23.54 7.70
C PRO A 558 1.29 -23.63 6.50
N LEU A 559 2.29 -24.51 6.58
CA LEU A 559 3.18 -24.76 5.43
C LEU A 559 2.37 -25.37 4.28
N LEU A 560 2.38 -24.70 3.13
CA LEU A 560 1.73 -25.17 1.91
C LEU A 560 2.76 -25.82 0.98
N PRO A 561 2.42 -26.96 0.33
CA PRO A 561 3.30 -27.60 -0.63
C PRO A 561 3.32 -26.82 -1.94
N HIS A 562 4.50 -26.78 -2.57
CA HIS A 562 4.62 -26.27 -3.93
C HIS A 562 3.99 -27.23 -4.93
N LEU A 563 3.39 -26.73 -6.03
CA LEU A 563 2.70 -27.59 -7.02
C LEU A 563 3.59 -28.69 -7.61
N LYS A 564 4.87 -28.39 -7.86
CA LYS A 564 5.86 -29.40 -8.32
C LYS A 564 5.99 -30.59 -7.36
N LEU A 565 5.95 -30.34 -6.04
CA LEU A 565 6.00 -31.41 -5.04
C LEU A 565 4.70 -32.22 -5.05
N VAL A 566 3.56 -31.54 -5.15
CA VAL A 566 2.24 -32.17 -5.22
C VAL A 566 2.13 -33.08 -6.44
N HIS A 567 2.68 -32.69 -7.58
CA HIS A 567 2.71 -33.52 -8.80
C HIS A 567 3.59 -34.77 -8.65
N ARG A 568 4.67 -34.69 -7.84
CA ARG A 568 5.54 -35.84 -7.56
C ARG A 568 4.90 -36.83 -6.57
N PHE A 569 4.15 -36.33 -5.59
CA PHE A 569 3.50 -37.15 -4.54
C PHE A 569 2.01 -36.79 -4.38
N PRO A 570 1.16 -37.05 -5.38
CA PRO A 570 -0.25 -36.63 -5.38
C PRO A 570 -1.08 -37.29 -4.27
N GLN A 571 -0.72 -38.51 -3.85
CA GLN A 571 -1.40 -39.27 -2.81
C GLN A 571 -1.12 -38.76 -1.39
N ALA A 572 -0.12 -37.90 -1.21
CA ALA A 572 0.34 -37.46 0.11
C ALA A 572 -0.46 -36.29 0.69
N PHE A 573 -1.38 -35.71 -0.08
CA PHE A 573 -2.08 -34.47 0.27
C PHE A 573 -3.60 -34.62 0.19
N PRO A 574 -4.38 -33.91 1.02
CA PRO A 574 -5.83 -33.83 0.88
C PRO A 574 -6.20 -33.11 -0.42
N ARG A 575 -7.15 -33.66 -1.18
CA ARG A 575 -7.54 -33.17 -2.50
C ARG A 575 -9.04 -32.86 -2.57
N ILE A 576 -9.41 -31.81 -3.29
CA ILE A 576 -10.78 -31.53 -3.74
C ILE A 576 -10.80 -31.52 -5.27
N ARG A 577 -11.91 -31.93 -5.87
CA ARG A 577 -12.08 -31.91 -7.33
C ARG A 577 -12.98 -30.76 -7.75
N ILE A 578 -12.55 -29.99 -8.74
CA ILE A 578 -13.34 -28.93 -9.38
C ILE A 578 -13.94 -29.40 -10.70
N ASP A 579 -15.08 -28.82 -11.04
CA ASP A 579 -15.76 -29.00 -12.32
C ASP A 579 -14.98 -28.40 -13.50
N ARG A 580 -15.32 -28.81 -14.72
CA ARG A 580 -14.70 -28.27 -15.94
C ARG A 580 -14.84 -26.76 -16.09
N GLY A 581 -15.94 -26.18 -15.61
CA GLY A 581 -16.22 -24.76 -15.69
C GLY A 581 -15.25 -23.92 -14.88
N ALA A 582 -14.89 -24.37 -13.67
CA ALA A 582 -13.99 -23.65 -12.77
C ALA A 582 -12.51 -23.68 -13.21
N ILE A 583 -12.06 -24.71 -13.96
CA ILE A 583 -10.63 -24.93 -14.29
C ILE A 583 -9.98 -23.65 -14.84
N ARG A 584 -10.59 -23.04 -15.86
CA ARG A 584 -10.03 -21.85 -16.52
C ARG A 584 -9.88 -20.67 -15.55
N PHE A 585 -10.83 -20.52 -14.62
CA PHE A 585 -10.84 -19.42 -13.66
C PHE A 585 -9.81 -19.63 -12.56
N VAL A 586 -9.68 -20.86 -12.05
CA VAL A 586 -8.65 -21.22 -11.07
C VAL A 586 -7.25 -21.00 -11.64
N LEU A 587 -7.00 -21.43 -12.89
CA LEU A 587 -5.73 -21.19 -13.59
C LEU A 587 -5.49 -19.72 -13.96
N SER A 588 -6.49 -18.85 -13.81
CA SER A 588 -6.36 -17.40 -13.95
C SER A 588 -6.15 -16.69 -12.60
N GLY A 589 -6.06 -17.46 -11.52
CA GLY A 589 -5.95 -16.97 -10.14
C GLY A 589 -7.24 -16.36 -9.61
N ALA A 590 -8.41 -16.86 -10.02
CA ALA A 590 -9.68 -16.45 -9.43
C ALA A 590 -10.01 -17.28 -8.18
N THR A 591 -10.76 -16.68 -7.24
CA THR A 591 -11.30 -17.35 -6.06
C THR A 591 -12.16 -18.56 -6.44
N LEU A 592 -11.92 -19.71 -5.80
CA LEU A 592 -12.74 -20.89 -5.98
C LEU A 592 -14.04 -20.74 -5.19
N MET A 593 -15.17 -20.84 -5.88
CA MET A 593 -16.51 -20.72 -5.30
C MET A 593 -17.13 -22.10 -5.09
N ALA A 594 -18.00 -22.23 -4.07
CA ALA A 594 -18.66 -23.49 -3.72
C ALA A 594 -19.36 -24.21 -4.90
N PRO A 595 -20.05 -23.52 -5.85
CA PRO A 595 -20.67 -24.20 -6.99
C PRO A 595 -19.68 -24.96 -7.90
N GLY A 596 -18.40 -24.57 -7.92
CA GLY A 596 -17.37 -25.25 -8.71
C GLY A 596 -16.95 -26.61 -8.13
N ILE A 597 -17.31 -26.90 -6.87
CA ILE A 597 -16.97 -28.16 -6.18
C ILE A 597 -18.21 -28.97 -5.75
N THR A 598 -19.38 -28.35 -5.64
CA THR A 598 -20.66 -29.03 -5.34
C THR A 598 -21.47 -29.41 -6.58
N SER A 599 -20.96 -29.15 -7.78
CA SER A 599 -21.60 -29.59 -9.03
C SER A 599 -21.30 -31.06 -9.34
N ASP A 600 -21.98 -31.63 -10.35
CA ASP A 600 -21.82 -33.03 -10.76
C ASP A 600 -20.37 -33.44 -11.07
N GLY A 601 -19.52 -32.50 -11.50
CA GLY A 601 -18.10 -32.71 -11.77
C GLY A 601 -17.17 -32.46 -10.58
N GLY A 602 -17.66 -31.79 -9.54
CA GLY A 602 -16.93 -31.50 -8.31
C GLY A 602 -17.03 -32.64 -7.29
N ARG A 603 -16.02 -32.80 -6.44
CA ARG A 603 -16.01 -33.79 -5.36
C ARG A 603 -15.37 -33.20 -4.11
N LEU A 604 -16.04 -33.38 -2.97
CA LEU A 604 -15.58 -33.02 -1.64
C LEU A 604 -15.13 -34.28 -0.88
N PRO A 605 -14.15 -34.16 0.03
CA PRO A 605 -13.82 -35.22 0.98
C PRO A 605 -14.91 -35.29 2.06
N GLY A 606 -15.54 -36.45 2.24
CA GLY A 606 -16.66 -36.59 3.17
C GLY A 606 -17.40 -37.93 3.11
N ASP A 607 -18.39 -38.08 2.23
CA ASP A 607 -19.42 -39.11 2.43
C ASP A 607 -19.37 -40.30 1.46
N ASP A 608 -18.74 -40.15 0.30
CA ASP A 608 -18.60 -41.24 -0.66
C ASP A 608 -17.20 -41.81 -0.53
N GLY A 609 -17.06 -43.08 -0.11
CA GLY A 609 -15.80 -43.80 0.09
C GLY A 609 -14.94 -44.00 -1.17
N GLU A 610 -14.84 -43.00 -2.04
CA GLU A 610 -13.91 -42.92 -3.14
C GLU A 610 -12.58 -42.32 -2.67
N GLU A 611 -11.52 -42.80 -3.31
CA GLU A 611 -10.07 -42.52 -3.25
C GLU A 611 -9.58 -41.07 -3.04
N TRP A 612 -10.48 -40.10 -2.89
CA TRP A 612 -10.24 -38.67 -2.95
C TRP A 612 -10.42 -38.00 -1.60
N GLY A 613 -9.42 -38.16 -0.73
CA GLY A 613 -9.17 -37.23 0.37
C GLY A 613 -9.05 -37.86 1.75
N ALA A 614 -7.97 -37.50 2.45
CA ALA A 614 -7.81 -37.51 3.91
C ALA A 614 -8.46 -38.66 4.71
N GLY A 615 -8.54 -39.88 4.16
CA GLY A 615 -9.19 -41.01 4.84
C GLY A 615 -10.70 -40.89 5.06
N GLY A 616 -11.41 -40.07 4.27
CA GLY A 616 -12.87 -39.91 4.39
C GLY A 616 -13.32 -38.91 5.47
N GLU A 617 -12.41 -38.08 5.98
CA GLU A 617 -12.77 -37.01 6.92
C GLU A 617 -13.00 -35.67 6.22
N HIS A 618 -14.03 -34.96 6.67
CA HIS A 618 -14.24 -33.59 6.25
C HIS A 618 -13.15 -32.66 6.82
N LEU A 619 -12.74 -31.69 6.01
CA LEU A 619 -11.68 -30.75 6.36
C LEU A 619 -12.27 -29.52 7.06
N GLU A 620 -11.60 -29.09 8.12
CA GLU A 620 -11.95 -27.88 8.86
C GLU A 620 -11.54 -26.61 8.10
N LYS A 621 -12.10 -25.47 8.53
CA LYS A 621 -11.71 -24.15 8.05
C LYS A 621 -10.23 -23.89 8.33
N GLY A 622 -9.51 -23.37 7.34
CA GLY A 622 -8.08 -23.10 7.40
C GLY A 622 -7.20 -24.32 7.09
N ALA A 623 -7.77 -25.48 6.79
CA ALA A 623 -6.99 -26.64 6.37
C ALA A 623 -6.40 -26.44 4.95
N PRO A 624 -5.16 -26.89 4.71
CA PRO A 624 -4.55 -26.83 3.40
C PRO A 624 -5.14 -27.90 2.48
N VAL A 625 -5.41 -27.52 1.23
CA VAL A 625 -6.05 -28.39 0.25
C VAL A 625 -5.42 -28.26 -1.14
N VAL A 626 -5.30 -29.39 -1.82
CA VAL A 626 -4.88 -29.48 -3.22
C VAL A 626 -6.11 -29.52 -4.12
N ILE A 627 -6.15 -28.67 -5.14
CA ILE A 627 -7.25 -28.55 -6.09
C ILE A 627 -6.92 -29.37 -7.33
N ALA A 628 -7.62 -30.48 -7.53
CA ALA A 628 -7.59 -31.31 -8.73
C ALA A 628 -8.75 -30.94 -9.66
N ALA A 629 -8.60 -31.21 -10.96
CA ALA A 629 -9.61 -30.87 -11.96
C ALA A 629 -10.27 -32.09 -12.59
N GLU A 630 -11.54 -31.95 -13.00
CA GLU A 630 -12.23 -32.97 -13.76
C GLU A 630 -11.51 -33.26 -15.09
N GLY A 631 -11.25 -34.54 -15.36
CA GLY A 631 -10.54 -34.99 -16.57
C GLY A 631 -9.05 -34.65 -16.63
N LYS A 632 -8.41 -34.27 -15.50
CA LYS A 632 -6.97 -34.03 -15.39
C LYS A 632 -6.36 -34.83 -14.25
N GLU A 633 -5.17 -35.38 -14.49
CA GLU A 633 -4.42 -36.16 -13.49
C GLU A 633 -3.69 -35.24 -12.50
N GLU A 634 -3.10 -34.17 -13.02
CA GLU A 634 -2.32 -33.19 -12.26
C GLU A 634 -3.18 -32.20 -11.48
N ALA A 635 -2.64 -31.75 -10.33
CA ALA A 635 -3.26 -30.70 -9.53
C ALA A 635 -3.15 -29.34 -10.24
N CYS A 636 -4.21 -28.54 -10.17
CA CYS A 636 -4.29 -27.21 -10.78
C CYS A 636 -3.83 -26.10 -9.82
N ALA A 637 -4.13 -26.23 -8.53
CA ALA A 637 -3.83 -25.21 -7.54
C ALA A 637 -3.71 -25.79 -6.11
N VAL A 638 -3.14 -25.02 -5.20
CA VAL A 638 -3.00 -25.31 -3.76
C VAL A 638 -3.40 -24.07 -2.98
N GLY A 639 -4.22 -24.23 -1.95
CA GLY A 639 -4.67 -23.10 -1.11
C GLY A 639 -5.21 -23.54 0.24
N LEU A 640 -5.74 -22.59 0.99
CA LEU A 640 -6.37 -22.82 2.30
C LEU A 640 -7.89 -22.72 2.17
N LEU A 641 -8.59 -23.56 2.91
CA LEU A 641 -10.05 -23.49 3.00
C LEU A 641 -10.49 -22.28 3.82
N THR A 642 -11.34 -21.44 3.23
CA THR A 642 -11.98 -20.30 3.91
C THR A 642 -13.20 -20.75 4.73
N VAL A 643 -13.79 -21.87 4.33
CA VAL A 643 -15.00 -22.50 4.90
C VAL A 643 -14.76 -24.01 4.95
N GLY A 644 -15.23 -24.70 6.00
CA GLY A 644 -15.02 -26.16 6.15
C GLY A 644 -15.83 -26.97 5.13
N THR A 645 -15.39 -28.18 4.77
CA THR A 645 -16.03 -28.94 3.66
C THR A 645 -17.47 -29.34 3.95
N LYS A 646 -17.83 -29.63 5.21
CA LYS A 646 -19.22 -29.87 5.64
C LYS A 646 -20.13 -28.67 5.35
N GLU A 647 -19.67 -27.49 5.71
CA GLU A 647 -20.44 -26.25 5.53
C GLU A 647 -20.57 -25.89 4.04
N VAL A 648 -19.55 -26.17 3.23
CA VAL A 648 -19.63 -25.99 1.77
C VAL A 648 -20.69 -26.91 1.17
N GLU A 649 -20.75 -28.17 1.59
CA GLU A 649 -21.73 -29.14 1.12
C GLU A 649 -23.16 -28.75 1.50
N GLU A 650 -23.37 -28.28 2.74
CA GLU A 650 -24.69 -27.85 3.23
C GLU A 650 -25.18 -26.54 2.59
N VAL A 651 -24.29 -25.54 2.46
CA VAL A 651 -24.67 -24.19 2.00
C VAL A 651 -24.63 -24.06 0.47
N GLY A 652 -23.67 -24.71 -0.18
CA GLY A 652 -23.49 -24.72 -1.64
C GLY A 652 -23.19 -23.34 -2.27
N LYS A 653 -22.86 -22.32 -1.47
CA LYS A 653 -22.62 -20.93 -1.92
C LYS A 653 -21.49 -20.27 -1.13
N GLY A 654 -20.78 -19.35 -1.77
CA GLY A 654 -19.73 -18.54 -1.16
C GLY A 654 -18.31 -18.92 -1.63
N PRO A 655 -17.29 -18.15 -1.20
CA PRO A 655 -15.89 -18.42 -1.48
C PRO A 655 -15.37 -19.59 -0.62
N VAL A 656 -14.66 -20.52 -1.24
CA VAL A 656 -14.09 -21.70 -0.58
C VAL A 656 -12.58 -21.59 -0.48
N VAL A 657 -11.92 -21.12 -1.53
CA VAL A 657 -10.48 -20.82 -1.54
C VAL A 657 -10.25 -19.45 -2.17
N GLU A 658 -9.92 -18.47 -1.35
CA GLU A 658 -9.67 -17.09 -1.79
C GLU A 658 -8.29 -16.90 -2.40
N GLU A 659 -7.27 -17.46 -1.75
CA GLU A 659 -5.86 -17.36 -2.14
C GLU A 659 -5.32 -18.75 -2.46
N ALA A 660 -4.80 -18.91 -3.68
CA ALA A 660 -4.23 -20.16 -4.15
C ALA A 660 -2.99 -19.93 -5.02
N HIS A 661 -1.99 -20.79 -4.85
CA HIS A 661 -0.90 -20.98 -5.79
C HIS A 661 -1.39 -21.90 -6.92
N PHE A 662 -1.32 -21.47 -8.18
CA PHE A 662 -1.88 -22.19 -9.32
C PHE A 662 -0.86 -22.39 -10.44
N LEU A 663 -1.13 -23.36 -11.31
CA LEU A 663 -0.24 -23.69 -12.42
C LEU A 663 -0.09 -22.49 -13.37
N GLY A 664 1.16 -22.07 -13.61
CA GLY A 664 1.46 -20.95 -14.49
C GLY A 664 1.42 -19.58 -13.83
N ASP A 665 1.28 -19.50 -12.51
CA ASP A 665 1.46 -18.27 -11.74
C ASP A 665 2.95 -17.87 -11.62
N GLY A 666 3.22 -16.74 -10.98
CA GLY A 666 4.56 -16.19 -10.80
C GLY A 666 5.46 -17.08 -9.93
N LEU A 667 4.90 -17.86 -9.00
CA LEU A 667 5.65 -18.80 -8.18
C LEU A 667 6.04 -20.05 -8.98
N TRP A 668 5.14 -20.53 -9.85
CA TRP A 668 5.39 -21.62 -10.78
C TRP A 668 6.49 -21.28 -11.80
N ARG A 669 6.47 -20.04 -12.31
CA ARG A 669 7.45 -19.53 -13.29
C ARG A 669 8.76 -19.07 -12.65
N LEU A 670 8.83 -18.98 -11.32
CA LEU A 670 10.00 -18.47 -10.63
C LEU A 670 11.20 -19.36 -10.93
N ASN A 671 12.25 -18.77 -11.49
CA ASN A 671 13.53 -19.44 -11.60
C ASN A 671 14.23 -19.38 -10.24
N THR A 672 14.51 -20.55 -9.67
CA THR A 672 15.03 -20.73 -8.32
C THR A 672 16.54 -20.98 -8.28
N GLU A 673 17.19 -21.07 -9.44
CA GLU A 673 18.66 -21.19 -9.56
C GLU A 673 19.40 -19.95 -9.04
#